data_AF-A0A974SHW1-F1
#
_entry.id   AF-A0A974SHW1-F1
#
_cell.length_a   1.000
_cell.length_b   1.000
_cell.length_c   1.000
_cell.angle_alpha   90.00
_cell.angle_beta   90.00
_cell.angle_gamma   90.00
#
_symmetry.space_group_name_H-M   'P 1'
#
loop_
_entity.id
_entity.type
_entity.pdbx_description
1 polymer ?
#
loop_
_entity_poly.entity_id
_entity_poly.type
_entity_poly.pdbx_seq_one_letter_code
_entity_poly.pdbx_strand_id
1 'polypeptide(L)'
;MTDAALAIAEQALGLSARATQRLDNGGAIYASTWDFRLAIFMVAGQSNAVGRAPSSTITGSVSTGYDLVRSELPDSRILTYSSSNVLDVGLWNADGAGKYVEKITIAAEPLYHVDGGHGMGHAWSAARDILNSRLVPAHKVLLVPCGIGGTSMSAVQPFPSLSWGAGTDPDAPLNPGSDLYESAIRQMYKAAAAAEALGYDWYFAGIIWHQGEGNQSSTASAFQLMQDTIFNGFRERLGVSDLPIIAGSFIYEIVDPPLFNNAINRQVCIDVARRLPRTSFFYGPGPGYQMDTGTNFAHFNADGQRILARGAVDAYAIAINNVVGTRPSDPTVVQAAQIGTELHIWWTRPLCRVTDYDIQYAVGGGAWADLSKPAGPLVTANVDCGQRDLPAAQITDIVEDSSYQVRVRSRNENGISGWSETSAVTVSLPAQVTGLTVGAITQSTIAITAAPAARATSYIAEYSLDDAAWTVAASGLASPSYTYVGLNPLTTYYLRMAASNAAGNGLASSPSTTATTVIDILDDALSSGAKAAVFNYISVSRRVKESYTGNLIRVRRSSDNTQQDIPQTASKILDEAALLAFCGAGDGYIVTTYSQSGGADLAQANTANQPRIVSGGVINKVNGRPAADQTMDGLRVLENTTPGLYAAGKASVFAVLRATGGGAISMECGSAGSNPRYAPLAVGSSGNTLSRTITNDAGTAIETSNTSPQVAVNAGYHTVGVIDSGSSLVMRQDGSTTETKAYTRSGVFTIARKCIFGQHNGATFAGIQGHWSEIVEFTDTLSDADRNAIEANMAAWYSTDN
;
A
#
# COMPACT_ATOMS: atom_id res chain seq x y z
N MET A 1 41.22 30.56 22.91
CA MET A 1 41.79 30.52 24.27
C MET A 1 42.50 29.20 24.39
N THR A 2 43.82 29.17 24.56
CA THR A 2 44.64 27.95 24.66
C THR A 2 44.34 27.17 25.95
N ASP A 3 44.64 25.87 26.02
CA ASP A 3 44.36 24.97 27.18
C ASP A 3 44.91 25.48 28.51
N ALA A 4 45.95 26.31 28.47
CA ALA A 4 46.47 27.01 29.63
C ALA A 4 45.43 27.94 30.32
N ALA A 5 44.47 28.51 29.58
CA ALA A 5 43.44 29.38 30.16
C ALA A 5 42.27 28.60 30.80
N LEU A 6 42.02 27.36 30.36
CA LEU A 6 41.05 26.46 30.98
C LEU A 6 41.62 25.88 32.28
N ALA A 7 42.89 25.46 32.27
CA ALA A 7 43.59 25.03 33.48
C ALA A 7 43.72 26.15 34.54
N ILE A 8 43.86 27.41 34.11
CA ILE A 8 43.86 28.57 35.02
C ILE A 8 42.46 28.84 35.59
N ALA A 9 41.37 28.60 34.85
CA ALA A 9 40.01 28.73 35.38
C ALA A 9 39.66 27.59 36.36
N GLU A 10 40.14 26.36 36.09
CA GLU A 10 40.02 25.21 36.99
C GLU A 10 40.83 25.39 38.29
N GLN A 11 42.05 25.96 38.21
CA GLN A 11 42.89 26.24 39.38
C GLN A 11 42.49 27.50 40.16
N ALA A 12 41.97 28.55 39.50
CA ALA A 12 41.60 29.80 40.17
C ALA A 12 40.32 29.71 41.01
N LEU A 13 39.48 28.69 40.79
CA LEU A 13 38.18 28.55 41.47
C LEU A 13 38.09 27.35 42.43
N GLY A 14 39.04 26.41 42.45
CA GLY A 14 39.06 25.32 43.45
C GLY A 14 37.85 24.36 43.41
N LEU A 15 37.13 24.31 42.29
CA LEU A 15 35.78 23.70 42.18
C LEU A 15 35.75 22.17 42.01
N SER A 16 36.90 21.51 41.83
CA SER A 16 36.95 20.07 41.50
C SER A 16 36.56 19.12 42.65
N ALA A 17 36.56 19.59 43.90
CA ALA A 17 36.29 18.75 45.07
C ALA A 17 34.80 18.69 45.48
N ARG A 18 33.94 19.59 44.99
CA ARG A 18 32.50 19.62 45.35
C ARG A 18 31.58 18.91 44.36
N ALA A 19 31.97 18.77 43.09
CA ALA A 19 31.16 18.08 42.08
C ALA A 19 30.98 16.57 42.37
N THR A 20 31.88 15.97 43.16
CA THR A 20 31.95 14.51 43.40
C THR A 20 31.11 14.01 44.58
N GLN A 21 30.48 14.88 45.37
CA GLN A 21 29.81 14.44 46.61
C GLN A 21 28.34 14.07 46.37
N ARG A 22 28.09 12.89 45.80
CA ARG A 22 26.78 12.23 45.81
C ARG A 22 26.80 11.01 46.74
N LEU A 23 25.97 11.11 47.79
CA LEU A 23 25.23 10.03 48.46
C LEU A 23 26.02 8.89 49.09
N ASP A 24 26.61 9.17 50.26
CA ASP A 24 26.70 8.20 51.35
C ASP A 24 26.29 8.93 52.63
N ASN A 25 25.03 8.78 53.06
CA ASN A 25 24.63 8.69 54.47
C ASN A 25 23.10 8.70 54.56
N GLY A 26 22.54 7.53 54.85
CA GLY A 26 21.22 7.43 55.44
C GLY A 26 21.22 8.02 56.85
N GLY A 27 20.11 8.67 57.22
CA GLY A 27 19.79 8.96 58.62
C GLY A 27 20.19 10.35 59.15
N ALA A 28 19.23 11.27 59.06
CA ALA A 28 18.88 12.34 60.01
C ALA A 28 19.84 13.54 60.31
N ILE A 29 19.17 14.70 60.46
CA ILE A 29 19.55 15.99 61.12
C ILE A 29 20.52 16.86 60.27
N TYR A 30 20.17 18.07 59.79
CA TYR A 30 19.87 19.30 60.54
C TYR A 30 18.92 20.24 59.81
N ALA A 31 17.84 20.66 60.47
CA ALA A 31 16.93 21.72 60.06
C ALA A 31 17.52 23.11 60.38
N SER A 32 18.02 23.83 59.36
CA SER A 32 17.97 25.32 59.25
C SER A 32 18.70 25.88 58.00
N THR A 33 19.23 25.05 57.09
CA THR A 33 19.94 25.48 55.85
C THR A 33 19.24 25.04 54.54
N TRP A 34 17.98 24.60 54.61
CA TRP A 34 17.35 23.82 53.53
C TRP A 34 17.06 24.63 52.24
N ASP A 35 16.91 25.95 52.26
CA ASP A 35 16.56 26.75 51.08
C ASP A 35 17.70 26.94 50.05
N PHE A 36 18.91 26.43 50.33
CA PHE A 36 20.10 26.73 49.53
C PHE A 36 20.59 25.58 48.63
N ARG A 37 19.94 24.41 48.61
CA ARG A 37 20.37 23.32 47.71
C ARG A 37 19.81 23.48 46.29
N LEU A 38 20.70 23.61 45.30
CA LEU A 38 20.40 23.94 43.92
C LEU A 38 20.83 22.82 42.95
N ALA A 39 19.87 22.28 42.20
CA ALA A 39 20.12 21.31 41.13
C ALA A 39 20.37 22.04 39.80
N ILE A 40 21.56 21.92 39.23
CA ILE A 40 21.90 22.58 37.96
C ILE A 40 21.69 21.62 36.79
N PHE A 41 20.90 22.03 35.80
CA PHE A 41 20.62 21.28 34.57
C PHE A 41 21.12 22.03 33.34
N MET A 42 21.87 21.33 32.50
CA MET A 42 22.18 21.82 31.15
C MET A 42 20.97 21.60 30.24
N VAL A 43 20.63 22.60 29.41
CA VAL A 43 19.66 22.46 28.31
C VAL A 43 20.40 22.58 26.99
N ALA A 44 20.61 21.47 26.30
CA ALA A 44 21.48 21.38 25.13
C ALA A 44 20.78 20.74 23.92
N GLY A 45 21.23 21.12 22.73
CA GLY A 45 20.73 20.62 21.46
C GLY A 45 20.34 21.73 20.48
N GLN A 46 19.38 21.44 19.60
CA GLN A 46 19.00 22.33 18.50
C GLN A 46 17.67 23.05 18.72
N SER A 47 16.97 23.43 17.64
CA SER A 47 15.78 24.29 17.66
C SER A 47 14.67 23.82 18.60
N ASN A 48 14.44 22.51 18.73
CA ASN A 48 13.43 21.95 19.65
C ASN A 48 13.89 21.95 21.12
N ALA A 49 15.19 21.94 21.40
CA ALA A 49 15.76 22.21 22.74
C ALA A 49 15.62 23.69 23.11
N VAL A 50 15.90 24.57 22.15
CA VAL A 50 15.87 26.03 22.30
C VAL A 50 14.45 26.56 22.50
N GLY A 51 13.46 25.91 21.89
CA GLY A 51 12.06 26.33 21.94
C GLY A 51 11.75 27.33 20.85
N ARG A 52 10.96 26.91 19.86
CA ARG A 52 10.49 27.76 18.74
C ARG A 52 8.98 28.01 18.78
N ALA A 53 8.26 27.39 19.73
CA ALA A 53 6.82 27.55 19.83
C ALA A 53 6.45 29.00 20.20
N PRO A 54 5.41 29.60 19.59
CA PRO A 54 5.07 31.01 19.79
C PRO A 54 4.75 31.36 21.25
N SER A 55 5.39 32.41 21.78
CA SER A 55 5.18 32.89 23.16
C SER A 55 3.76 33.43 23.42
N SER A 56 2.98 33.74 22.38
CA SER A 56 1.57 34.16 22.48
C SER A 56 0.64 33.05 22.98
N THR A 57 1.09 31.79 23.02
CA THR A 57 0.32 30.64 23.52
C THR A 57 0.53 30.33 25.01
N ILE A 58 1.30 31.18 25.72
CA ILE A 58 1.55 31.08 27.17
C ILE A 58 0.29 31.44 28.00
N THR A 59 -0.68 32.15 27.41
CA THR A 59 -1.90 32.65 28.08
C THR A 59 -3.22 32.01 27.62
N GLY A 60 -3.21 31.09 26.65
CA GLY A 60 -4.42 30.50 26.05
C GLY A 60 -4.84 29.18 26.69
N SER A 61 -6.13 29.03 27.06
CA SER A 61 -6.69 27.76 27.50
C SER A 61 -6.87 26.80 26.31
N VAL A 62 -6.40 25.56 26.44
CA VAL A 62 -6.64 24.49 25.45
C VAL A 62 -7.94 23.76 25.80
N SER A 63 -8.79 23.51 24.80
CA SER A 63 -10.14 22.93 24.93
C SER A 63 -10.18 21.41 24.71
N THR A 64 -9.42 20.63 25.47
CA THR A 64 -9.66 19.18 25.56
C THR A 64 -9.72 18.78 27.02
N GLY A 65 -10.84 18.16 27.40
CA GLY A 65 -11.21 17.93 28.80
C GLY A 65 -10.35 16.87 29.47
N TYR A 66 -9.21 17.29 30.03
CA TYR A 66 -8.60 16.74 31.23
C TYR A 66 -7.86 17.92 31.91
N ASP A 67 -8.29 18.23 33.15
CA ASP A 67 -7.75 19.22 34.11
C ASP A 67 -6.26 19.60 33.91
N LEU A 68 -5.76 20.84 34.00
CA LEU A 68 -6.25 22.16 34.43
C LEU A 68 -5.28 23.20 33.86
N VAL A 69 -5.79 24.41 33.62
CA VAL A 69 -5.09 25.69 33.52
C VAL A 69 -3.80 25.71 34.36
N ARG A 70 -2.63 25.60 33.72
CA ARG A 70 -1.36 26.03 34.30
C ARG A 70 -0.61 26.83 33.26
N SER A 71 -0.88 28.13 33.26
CA SER A 71 0.01 29.11 32.65
C SER A 71 1.44 28.86 33.18
N GLU A 72 2.43 28.97 32.31
CA GLU A 72 3.87 28.91 32.65
C GLU A 72 4.28 30.18 33.42
N LEU A 73 3.54 30.50 34.50
CA LEU A 73 3.84 31.62 35.37
C LEU A 73 5.18 31.36 36.06
N PRO A 74 6.01 32.40 36.25
CA PRO A 74 7.30 32.26 36.90
C PRO A 74 7.19 31.58 38.26
N ASP A 75 7.85 30.42 38.41
CA ASP A 75 8.01 29.71 39.68
C ASP A 75 9.35 30.16 40.29
N SER A 76 9.32 30.74 41.50
CA SER A 76 10.52 31.26 42.17
C SER A 76 11.55 30.19 42.56
N ARG A 77 11.21 28.91 42.37
CA ARG A 77 12.09 27.76 42.55
C ARG A 77 12.81 27.36 41.26
N ILE A 78 12.35 27.82 40.10
CA ILE A 78 12.97 27.54 38.80
C ILE A 78 13.76 28.78 38.37
N LEU A 79 15.07 28.62 38.30
CA LEU A 79 16.04 29.66 38.00
C LEU A 79 16.66 29.40 36.63
N THR A 80 17.18 30.44 36.00
CA THR A 80 17.99 30.34 34.78
C THR A 80 19.25 31.16 34.93
N TYR A 81 20.34 30.70 34.33
CA TYR A 81 21.57 31.47 34.18
C TYR A 81 21.61 32.04 32.75
N SER A 82 21.55 33.36 32.61
CA SER A 82 21.82 34.02 31.33
C SER A 82 23.29 34.43 31.28
N SER A 83 23.98 34.13 30.19
CA SER A 83 25.39 34.52 29.99
C SER A 83 25.47 35.57 28.88
N SER A 84 26.30 36.61 29.07
CA SER A 84 26.45 37.72 28.11
C SER A 84 27.57 37.56 27.11
N ASN A 85 28.17 36.38 27.01
CA ASN A 85 29.27 36.14 26.10
C ASN A 85 29.27 34.67 25.69
N VAL A 86 28.63 34.38 24.56
CA VAL A 86 29.23 33.43 23.63
C VAL A 86 29.63 34.24 22.42
N LEU A 87 30.87 34.04 22.00
CA LEU A 87 31.60 34.74 20.95
C LEU A 87 32.40 35.97 21.43
N ASP A 88 33.67 35.72 21.72
CA ASP A 88 34.77 36.69 21.46
C ASP A 88 34.95 36.83 19.92
N VAL A 89 33.83 36.96 19.20
CA VAL A 89 33.73 37.08 17.74
C VAL A 89 32.73 38.18 17.51
N GLY A 90 33.24 39.40 17.29
CA GLY A 90 32.46 40.63 17.15
C GLY A 90 31.55 40.66 15.93
N LEU A 91 30.50 39.85 15.93
CA LEU A 91 29.44 39.84 14.93
C LEU A 91 28.13 39.41 15.60
N TRP A 92 27.35 40.37 16.13
CA TRP A 92 26.02 40.73 15.63
C TRP A 92 25.44 41.93 16.41
N ASN A 93 24.62 42.69 15.69
CA ASN A 93 24.24 44.07 16.00
C ASN A 93 23.16 44.20 17.08
N ALA A 94 23.28 45.33 17.78
CA ALA A 94 22.29 45.92 18.66
C ALA A 94 20.84 45.88 18.14
N ASP A 95 20.02 45.06 18.75
CA ASP A 95 18.70 45.46 19.21
C ASP A 95 18.83 45.94 20.67
N GLY A 96 18.53 47.22 20.90
CA GLY A 96 18.86 47.98 22.11
C GLY A 96 18.12 47.57 23.40
N ALA A 97 18.08 46.28 23.74
CA ALA A 97 17.53 45.76 24.99
C ALA A 97 18.57 44.85 25.69
N GLY A 98 19.64 45.44 26.23
CA GLY A 98 20.68 44.73 26.98
C GLY A 98 20.12 43.83 28.10
N LYS A 99 20.06 42.52 27.85
CA LYS A 99 19.45 41.53 28.75
C LYS A 99 20.28 40.29 29.06
N TYR A 100 21.48 40.16 28.51
CA TYR A 100 22.41 39.20 29.06
C TYR A 100 23.20 39.85 30.19
N VAL A 101 23.02 39.33 31.39
CA VAL A 101 23.82 39.70 32.56
C VAL A 101 24.25 38.37 33.13
N GLU A 102 25.55 38.13 33.32
CA GLU A 102 26.09 36.89 33.91
C GLU A 102 25.57 36.68 35.34
N LYS A 103 24.29 36.36 35.49
CA LYS A 103 23.56 36.32 36.75
C LYS A 103 22.46 35.27 36.71
N ILE A 104 22.12 34.79 37.89
CA ILE A 104 20.99 33.90 38.08
C ILE A 104 19.72 34.75 38.24
N THR A 105 18.69 34.43 37.47
CA THR A 105 17.35 35.04 37.57
C THR A 105 16.27 33.97 37.69
N ILE A 106 15.05 34.37 38.06
CA ILE A 106 13.88 33.49 37.93
C ILE A 106 13.71 33.16 36.45
N ALA A 107 13.52 31.87 36.13
CA ALA A 107 13.35 31.42 34.77
C ALA A 107 11.94 31.75 34.26
N ALA A 108 11.87 32.30 33.05
CA ALA A 108 10.64 32.52 32.30
C ALA A 108 10.92 32.21 30.83
N GLU A 109 9.92 31.70 30.12
CA GLU A 109 9.99 31.48 28.68
C GLU A 109 9.88 32.82 27.92
N PRO A 110 10.60 33.01 26.80
CA PRO A 110 11.59 32.10 26.25
C PRO A 110 12.87 32.04 27.10
N LEU A 111 13.42 30.84 27.30
CA LEU A 111 14.78 30.69 27.83
C LEU A 111 15.79 31.33 26.87
N TYR A 112 16.74 32.09 27.41
CA TYR A 112 17.76 32.78 26.61
C TYR A 112 18.93 31.84 26.39
N HIS A 113 18.89 31.18 25.23
CA HIS A 113 19.94 30.33 24.71
C HIS A 113 21.10 31.17 24.15
N VAL A 114 22.12 30.48 23.63
CA VAL A 114 23.36 31.11 23.15
C VAL A 114 23.11 32.17 22.07
N ASP A 115 22.10 31.95 21.22
CA ASP A 115 21.70 32.83 20.13
C ASP A 115 20.47 33.70 20.47
N GLY A 116 20.02 33.72 21.73
CA GLY A 116 18.88 34.52 22.19
C GLY A 116 17.68 33.72 22.67
N GLY A 117 16.63 34.46 23.04
CA GLY A 117 15.32 33.91 23.37
C GLY A 117 14.44 33.85 22.12
N HIS A 118 13.89 32.68 21.81
CA HIS A 118 13.16 32.46 20.55
C HIS A 118 11.68 32.15 20.76
N GLY A 119 11.37 31.25 21.69
CA GLY A 119 10.01 30.80 21.96
C GLY A 119 9.97 29.84 23.14
N MET A 120 8.83 29.18 23.31
CA MET A 120 8.63 28.23 24.40
C MET A 120 9.29 26.88 24.08
N GLY A 121 10.09 26.36 25.01
CA GLY A 121 10.68 25.03 24.97
C GLY A 121 10.09 24.08 26.02
N HIS A 122 10.59 22.85 26.07
CA HIS A 122 10.16 21.85 27.05
C HIS A 122 10.94 21.89 28.37
N ALA A 123 12.13 22.50 28.38
CA ALA A 123 13.05 22.43 29.52
C ALA A 123 12.55 23.11 30.80
N TRP A 124 11.85 24.26 30.68
CA TRP A 124 11.27 24.93 31.84
C TRP A 124 10.21 24.07 32.52
N SER A 125 9.28 23.53 31.73
CA SER A 125 8.20 22.66 32.22
C SER A 125 8.76 21.35 32.78
N ALA A 126 9.76 20.77 32.13
CA ALA A 126 10.44 19.56 32.62
C ALA A 126 11.12 19.82 33.97
N ALA A 127 11.84 20.94 34.14
CA ALA A 127 12.48 21.30 35.41
C ALA A 127 11.47 21.49 36.55
N ARG A 128 10.36 22.18 36.28
CA ARG A 128 9.25 22.33 37.23
C ARG A 128 8.73 20.97 37.69
N ASP A 129 8.49 20.07 36.75
CA ASP A 129 7.85 18.78 37.03
C ASP A 129 8.84 17.78 37.67
N ILE A 130 10.11 17.78 37.28
CA ILE A 130 11.19 17.04 37.96
C ILE A 130 11.32 17.47 39.42
N LEU A 131 11.28 18.78 39.68
CA LEU A 131 11.34 19.34 41.03
C LEU A 131 10.11 18.94 41.86
N ASN A 132 8.91 19.07 41.29
CA ASN A 132 7.67 18.73 41.99
C ASN A 132 7.54 17.22 42.27
N SER A 133 8.08 16.37 41.40
CA SER A 133 8.15 14.92 41.57
C SER A 133 9.21 14.48 42.60
N ARG A 134 10.00 15.41 43.15
CA ARG A 134 11.07 15.14 44.12
C ARG A 134 12.14 14.17 43.61
N LEU A 135 12.34 14.12 42.29
CA LEU A 135 13.38 13.29 41.67
C LEU A 135 14.79 13.85 41.93
N VAL A 136 14.88 15.12 42.30
CA VAL A 136 16.10 15.76 42.78
C VAL A 136 15.95 16.11 44.27
N PRO A 137 16.97 15.87 45.11
CA PRO A 137 16.96 16.26 46.52
C PRO A 137 17.21 17.77 46.75
N ALA A 138 16.86 18.62 45.77
CA ALA A 138 17.05 20.08 45.79
C ALA A 138 15.71 20.80 45.94
N HIS A 139 15.72 22.04 46.46
CA HIS A 139 14.51 22.86 46.56
C HIS A 139 14.34 23.83 45.40
N LYS A 140 15.43 24.03 44.63
CA LYS A 140 15.45 24.86 43.43
C LYS A 140 16.19 24.16 42.29
N VAL A 141 15.80 24.49 41.06
CA VAL A 141 16.47 24.06 39.83
C VAL A 141 17.06 25.28 39.13
N LEU A 142 18.30 25.20 38.67
CA LEU A 142 18.93 26.17 37.78
C LEU A 142 19.08 25.57 36.39
N LEU A 143 18.41 26.16 35.41
CA LEU A 143 18.57 25.85 34.00
C LEU A 143 19.75 26.64 33.42
N VAL A 144 20.58 25.95 32.63
CA VAL A 144 21.69 26.55 31.89
C VAL A 144 21.45 26.34 30.39
N PRO A 145 20.82 27.32 29.71
CA PRO A 145 20.48 27.21 28.29
C PRO A 145 21.72 27.28 27.38
N CYS A 146 22.03 26.16 26.71
CA CYS A 146 23.24 26.00 25.88
C CYS A 146 22.95 25.68 24.41
N GLY A 147 21.69 25.40 24.05
CA GLY A 147 21.27 25.06 22.68
C GLY A 147 21.41 26.20 21.64
N ILE A 148 21.45 25.82 20.35
CA ILE A 148 21.35 26.72 19.19
C ILE A 148 20.62 26.01 18.05
N GLY A 149 19.66 26.70 17.41
CA GLY A 149 18.89 26.16 16.29
C GLY A 149 19.71 25.85 15.04
N GLY A 150 19.32 24.82 14.28
CA GLY A 150 19.96 24.46 13.01
C GLY A 150 21.35 23.81 13.12
N THR A 151 21.76 23.42 14.33
CA THR A 151 23.07 22.80 14.57
C THR A 151 23.04 21.30 14.34
N SER A 152 24.21 20.72 14.04
CA SER A 152 24.38 19.27 13.94
C SER A 152 25.52 18.78 14.85
N MET A 153 25.58 17.47 15.09
CA MET A 153 26.67 16.82 15.84
C MET A 153 27.92 16.54 14.98
N SER A 154 27.86 16.63 13.65
CA SER A 154 28.98 16.27 12.75
C SER A 154 29.42 17.36 11.79
N ALA A 155 28.52 18.26 11.39
CA ALA A 155 28.75 19.25 10.35
C ALA A 155 28.85 20.65 10.94
N VAL A 156 29.88 21.36 10.47
CA VAL A 156 30.10 22.78 10.66
C VAL A 156 29.24 23.53 9.63
N GLN A 157 28.18 24.22 10.05
CA GLN A 157 27.36 25.05 9.14
C GLN A 157 28.15 26.29 8.66
N PRO A 158 27.87 26.84 7.46
CA PRO A 158 28.49 28.11 7.06
C PRO A 158 27.98 29.26 7.95
N PHE A 159 28.91 29.79 8.74
CA PHE A 159 28.90 30.98 9.59
C PHE A 159 27.74 31.29 10.57
N PRO A 160 28.06 31.42 11.87
CA PRO A 160 29.30 30.94 12.50
C PRO A 160 29.30 29.40 12.49
N SER A 161 30.49 28.85 12.33
CA SER A 161 30.83 27.43 12.20
C SER A 161 30.51 26.59 13.44
N LEU A 162 29.24 26.52 13.86
CA LEU A 162 28.83 25.94 15.16
C LEU A 162 28.40 24.47 15.03
N SER A 163 29.01 23.61 15.84
CA SER A 163 28.67 22.18 15.94
C SER A 163 28.84 21.66 17.37
N TRP A 164 28.17 20.53 17.67
CA TRP A 164 28.41 19.75 18.89
C TRP A 164 29.57 18.74 18.74
N GLY A 165 30.19 18.65 17.55
CA GLY A 165 31.18 17.62 17.19
C GLY A 165 32.65 17.99 17.29
N ALA A 166 32.99 19.22 17.69
CA ALA A 166 34.38 19.56 17.99
C ALA A 166 34.71 19.02 19.40
N GLY A 167 35.78 18.22 19.51
CA GLY A 167 36.12 17.45 20.72
C GLY A 167 36.51 15.98 20.51
N THR A 168 36.72 15.52 19.26
CA THR A 168 37.30 14.17 19.02
C THR A 168 38.84 14.14 19.05
N ASP A 169 39.48 15.30 19.22
CA ASP A 169 40.93 15.42 19.43
C ASP A 169 41.17 16.24 20.71
N PRO A 170 41.64 15.61 21.81
CA PRO A 170 41.94 16.29 23.07
C PRO A 170 43.14 17.25 22.96
N ASP A 171 43.90 17.23 21.87
CA ASP A 171 45.10 18.04 21.63
C ASP A 171 44.92 19.08 20.50
N ALA A 172 43.74 19.19 19.88
CA ALA A 172 43.48 20.18 18.83
C ALA A 172 43.34 21.60 19.43
N PRO A 173 44.01 22.63 18.88
CA PRO A 173 43.96 23.98 19.43
C PRO A 173 42.54 24.53 19.40
N LEU A 174 42.01 24.80 20.59
CA LEU A 174 40.72 25.45 20.86
C LEU A 174 40.45 26.59 19.88
N ASN A 175 39.46 26.43 19.01
CA ASN A 175 38.87 27.53 18.26
C ASN A 175 37.62 28.03 19.01
N PRO A 176 37.74 29.04 19.89
CA PRO A 176 36.69 29.47 20.82
C PRO A 176 35.42 30.04 20.15
N GLY A 177 35.35 30.10 18.81
CA GLY A 177 34.22 30.65 18.04
C GLY A 177 33.29 29.62 17.37
N SER A 178 33.51 28.31 17.54
CA SER A 178 32.85 27.27 16.71
C SER A 178 32.33 26.02 17.47
N ASP A 179 32.59 25.88 18.76
CA ASP A 179 32.32 24.63 19.50
C ASP A 179 31.25 24.81 20.60
N LEU A 180 30.08 24.21 20.40
CA LEU A 180 28.97 24.27 21.36
C LEU A 180 29.14 23.32 22.54
N TYR A 181 29.87 22.22 22.35
CA TYR A 181 30.17 21.27 23.41
C TYR A 181 31.05 21.93 24.49
N GLU A 182 32.12 22.61 24.07
CA GLU A 182 33.00 23.41 24.94
C GLU A 182 32.27 24.58 25.59
N SER A 183 31.47 25.31 24.81
CA SER A 183 30.69 26.44 25.30
C SER A 183 29.71 26.01 26.41
N ALA A 184 29.02 24.89 26.23
CA ALA A 184 28.08 24.36 27.20
C ALA A 184 28.76 24.00 28.54
N ILE A 185 29.94 23.36 28.50
CA ILE A 185 30.72 23.03 29.70
C ILE A 185 31.15 24.31 30.43
N ARG A 186 31.66 25.32 29.71
CA ARG A 186 32.04 26.60 30.31
C ARG A 186 30.84 27.30 30.95
N GLN A 187 29.68 27.27 30.32
CA GLN A 187 28.46 27.87 30.86
C GLN A 187 27.98 27.16 32.13
N MET A 188 28.10 25.83 32.20
CA MET A 188 27.79 25.08 33.42
C MET A 188 28.68 25.50 34.59
N TYR A 189 29.99 25.65 34.38
CA TYR A 189 30.90 26.11 35.43
C TYR A 189 30.68 27.58 35.81
N LYS A 190 30.36 28.46 34.86
CA LYS A 190 29.98 29.85 35.17
C LYS A 190 28.69 29.92 36.01
N ALA A 191 27.69 29.11 35.66
CA ALA A 191 26.45 29.02 36.42
C ALA A 191 26.68 28.49 37.84
N ALA A 192 27.56 27.49 37.99
CA ALA A 192 27.97 26.96 39.29
C ALA A 192 28.71 28.01 40.14
N ALA A 193 29.65 28.76 39.56
CA ALA A 193 30.35 29.85 40.24
C ALA A 193 29.38 30.97 40.66
N ALA A 194 28.41 31.32 39.81
CA ALA A 194 27.37 32.28 40.14
C ALA A 194 26.43 31.79 41.27
N ALA A 195 26.10 30.49 41.28
CA ALA A 195 25.33 29.88 42.35
C ALA A 195 26.10 29.91 43.68
N GLU A 196 27.39 29.57 43.66
CA GLU A 196 28.25 29.65 44.84
C GLU A 196 28.38 31.08 45.38
N ALA A 197 28.56 32.06 44.49
CA ALA A 197 28.62 33.48 44.87
C ALA A 197 27.33 33.97 45.55
N LEU A 198 26.18 33.35 45.25
CA LEU A 198 24.89 33.61 45.90
C LEU A 198 24.64 32.74 47.14
N GLY A 199 25.61 31.91 47.54
CA GLY A 199 25.53 31.06 48.74
C GLY A 199 24.74 29.77 48.56
N TYR A 200 24.46 29.34 47.32
CA TYR A 200 23.81 28.05 47.06
C TYR A 200 24.80 26.88 47.25
N ASP A 201 24.33 25.81 47.89
CA ASP A 201 24.92 24.47 47.83
C ASP A 201 24.45 23.80 46.53
N TRP A 202 25.34 23.62 45.55
CA TRP A 202 24.94 23.24 44.20
C TRP A 202 25.57 21.91 43.75
N TYR A 203 24.92 21.24 42.81
CA TYR A 203 25.48 20.09 42.10
C TYR A 203 24.92 20.01 40.68
N PHE A 204 25.67 19.40 39.77
CA PHE A 204 25.17 19.09 38.42
C PHE A 204 24.20 17.90 38.50
N ALA A 205 22.93 18.17 38.19
CA ALA A 205 21.83 17.24 38.38
C ALA A 205 21.47 16.47 37.10
N GLY A 206 21.81 17.01 35.93
CA GLY A 206 21.65 16.30 34.66
C GLY A 206 21.73 17.19 33.43
N ILE A 207 21.53 16.56 32.27
CA ILE A 207 21.49 17.20 30.97
C ILE A 207 20.16 16.84 30.30
N ILE A 208 19.43 17.87 29.86
CA ILE A 208 18.28 17.75 28.97
C ILE A 208 18.80 17.97 27.55
N TRP A 209 18.85 16.90 26.77
CA TRP A 209 19.42 16.88 25.42
C TRP A 209 18.31 16.69 24.38
N HIS A 210 18.23 17.59 23.40
CA HIS A 210 17.28 17.45 22.29
C HIS A 210 17.92 17.88 20.96
N GLN A 211 18.51 16.89 20.28
CA GLN A 211 19.29 17.09 19.05
C GLN A 211 19.21 15.87 18.14
N GLY A 212 19.16 16.12 16.83
CA GLY A 212 19.46 15.14 15.80
C GLY A 212 18.86 15.42 14.42
N GLU A 213 17.97 16.40 14.28
CA GLU A 213 17.37 16.75 12.99
C GLU A 213 18.42 17.37 12.04
N GLY A 214 19.40 18.10 12.55
CA GLY A 214 20.58 18.55 11.79
C GLY A 214 21.51 17.41 11.30
N ASN A 215 21.28 16.17 11.73
CA ASN A 215 22.04 14.98 11.35
C ASN A 215 21.27 14.04 10.42
N GLN A 216 20.25 14.54 9.70
CA GLN A 216 19.37 13.78 8.80
C GLN A 216 20.08 12.93 7.72
N SER A 217 21.34 13.24 7.39
CA SER A 217 22.15 12.47 6.43
C SER A 217 23.09 11.45 7.08
N SER A 218 23.11 11.34 8.41
CA SER A 218 24.00 10.43 9.14
C SER A 218 23.47 8.99 9.11
N THR A 219 24.37 8.01 9.14
CA THR A 219 23.99 6.62 9.43
C THR A 219 23.69 6.45 10.93
N ALA A 220 22.89 5.45 11.30
CA ALA A 220 22.61 5.15 12.71
C ALA A 220 23.89 4.91 13.52
N SER A 221 24.85 4.15 12.99
CA SER A 221 26.13 3.91 13.66
C SER A 221 26.97 5.17 13.86
N ALA A 222 27.01 6.08 12.87
CA ALA A 222 27.72 7.33 12.99
C ALA A 222 27.07 8.25 14.04
N PHE A 223 25.74 8.34 14.04
CA PHE A 223 24.99 9.10 15.03
C PHE A 223 25.20 8.57 16.45
N GLN A 224 25.16 7.24 16.61
CA GLN A 224 25.43 6.58 17.87
C GLN A 224 26.81 6.94 18.40
N LEU A 225 27.86 6.83 17.58
CA LEU A 225 29.22 7.14 18.00
C LEU A 225 29.33 8.60 18.48
N MET A 226 28.73 9.55 17.76
CA MET A 226 28.72 10.95 18.16
C MET A 226 27.98 11.19 19.47
N GLN A 227 26.75 10.67 19.60
CA GLN A 227 25.94 10.83 20.79
C GLN A 227 26.64 10.23 22.03
N ASP A 228 27.15 9.01 21.90
CA ASP A 228 27.80 8.30 23.01
C ASP A 228 29.11 9.00 23.41
N THR A 229 29.88 9.53 22.44
CA THR A 229 31.10 10.33 22.70
C THR A 229 30.79 11.62 23.44
N ILE A 230 29.80 12.40 22.98
CA ILE A 230 29.40 13.66 23.61
C ILE A 230 28.92 13.42 25.05
N PHE A 231 28.10 12.40 25.27
CA PHE A 231 27.52 12.10 26.59
C PHE A 231 28.59 11.66 27.59
N ASN A 232 29.51 10.79 27.18
CA ASN A 232 30.63 10.39 28.02
C ASN A 232 31.60 11.56 28.28
N GLY A 233 31.88 12.37 27.26
CA GLY A 233 32.71 13.55 27.42
C GLY A 233 32.11 14.56 28.40
N PHE A 234 30.79 14.80 28.38
CA PHE A 234 30.15 15.68 29.37
C PHE A 234 30.34 15.15 30.80
N ARG A 235 30.18 13.84 31.02
CA ARG A 235 30.39 13.22 32.34
C ARG A 235 31.81 13.38 32.84
N GLU A 236 32.78 13.11 31.96
CA GLU A 236 34.19 13.24 32.25
C GLU A 236 34.56 14.68 32.60
N ARG A 237 34.20 15.63 31.73
CA ARG A 237 34.65 17.02 31.84
C ARG A 237 33.87 17.87 32.83
N LEU A 238 32.66 17.46 33.20
CA LEU A 238 31.96 18.06 34.34
C LEU A 238 32.35 17.39 35.67
N GLY A 239 33.14 16.31 35.64
CA GLY A 239 33.58 15.58 36.82
C GLY A 239 32.48 14.76 37.52
N VAL A 240 31.43 14.37 36.78
CA VAL A 240 30.27 13.64 37.31
C VAL A 240 30.02 12.38 36.46
N SER A 241 30.68 11.29 36.82
CA SER A 241 30.65 10.02 36.05
C SER A 241 29.26 9.40 35.93
N ASP A 242 28.36 9.69 36.87
CA ASP A 242 26.99 9.18 36.92
C ASP A 242 25.94 10.22 36.52
N LEU A 243 26.35 11.31 35.84
CA LEU A 243 25.46 12.39 35.44
C LEU A 243 24.29 11.86 34.60
N PRO A 244 23.03 12.08 35.03
CA PRO A 244 21.85 11.70 34.26
C PRO A 244 21.74 12.53 32.97
N ILE A 245 21.56 11.87 31.83
CA ILE A 245 21.35 12.52 30.53
C ILE A 245 20.07 11.97 29.90
N ILE A 246 19.10 12.84 29.64
CA ILE A 246 17.84 12.46 28.98
C ILE A 246 17.80 13.02 27.56
N ALA A 247 17.43 12.18 26.59
CA ALA A 247 17.38 12.53 25.18
C ALA A 247 15.94 12.55 24.63
N GLY A 248 15.57 13.60 23.92
CA GLY A 248 14.24 13.73 23.30
C GLY A 248 14.13 13.13 21.90
N SER A 249 12.91 12.77 21.50
CA SER A 249 12.62 12.29 20.14
C SER A 249 12.66 13.40 19.10
N PHE A 250 12.76 12.98 17.84
CA PHE A 250 12.45 13.86 16.71
C PHE A 250 10.93 13.97 16.53
N ILE A 251 10.51 14.96 15.76
CA ILE A 251 9.11 15.14 15.36
C ILE A 251 8.63 14.02 14.44
N TYR A 252 7.40 13.53 14.69
CA TYR A 252 6.89 12.29 14.12
C TYR A 252 6.66 12.35 12.61
N GLU A 253 6.30 13.51 12.06
CA GLU A 253 6.06 13.73 10.63
C GLU A 253 7.36 13.73 9.79
N ILE A 254 8.52 13.76 10.44
CA ILE A 254 9.83 13.40 9.85
C ILE A 254 10.09 11.89 9.99
N VAL A 255 9.35 11.16 10.82
CA VAL A 255 9.54 9.73 11.10
C VAL A 255 8.64 8.83 10.22
N ASP A 256 7.59 9.35 9.55
CA ASP A 256 6.75 8.63 8.57
C ASP A 256 6.06 9.62 7.58
N PRO A 257 6.48 9.75 6.29
CA PRO A 257 6.45 8.74 5.23
C PRO A 257 7.88 8.55 4.60
N PRO A 258 8.17 8.14 3.34
CA PRO A 258 9.44 7.49 2.92
C PRO A 258 10.72 8.37 2.93
N LEU A 259 10.69 9.49 3.64
CA LEU A 259 11.72 10.52 3.68
C LEU A 259 12.29 10.65 5.10
N PHE A 260 13.48 10.03 5.27
CA PHE A 260 14.54 10.40 6.22
C PHE A 260 14.35 10.10 7.73
N ASN A 261 15.38 9.52 8.36
CA ASN A 261 15.61 9.40 9.82
C ASN A 261 14.85 8.40 10.72
N ASN A 262 14.03 7.49 10.18
CA ASN A 262 13.39 6.42 10.98
C ASN A 262 14.41 5.49 11.68
N ALA A 263 15.57 5.25 11.07
CA ALA A 263 16.63 4.40 11.62
C ALA A 263 17.34 5.01 12.84
N ILE A 264 17.58 6.32 12.89
CA ILE A 264 18.30 6.96 14.01
C ILE A 264 17.43 6.97 15.27
N ASN A 265 16.17 7.37 15.16
CA ASN A 265 15.28 7.40 16.32
C ASN A 265 15.03 5.98 16.85
N ARG A 266 14.71 5.03 15.95
CA ARG A 266 14.50 3.62 16.32
C ARG A 266 15.78 2.95 16.82
N GLN A 267 16.89 3.01 16.11
CA GLN A 267 18.06 2.20 16.46
C GLN A 267 18.98 2.86 17.48
N VAL A 268 18.93 4.20 17.60
CA VAL A 268 19.91 4.96 18.39
C VAL A 268 19.27 5.69 19.56
N CYS A 269 18.35 6.61 19.32
CA CYS A 269 17.85 7.47 20.41
C CYS A 269 17.03 6.68 21.44
N ILE A 270 16.10 5.82 21.01
CA ILE A 270 15.31 4.97 21.93
C ILE A 270 16.23 3.99 22.68
N ASP A 271 17.27 3.50 22.02
CA ASP A 271 18.18 2.49 22.56
C ASP A 271 19.21 3.06 23.57
N VAL A 272 19.29 4.38 23.74
CA VAL A 272 20.34 5.04 24.54
C VAL A 272 20.39 4.53 25.98
N ALA A 273 19.23 4.22 26.59
CA ALA A 273 19.13 3.70 27.96
C ALA A 273 19.76 2.32 28.13
N ARG A 274 19.75 1.50 27.07
CA ARG A 274 20.41 0.20 27.04
C ARG A 274 21.92 0.40 26.89
N ARG A 275 22.33 1.24 25.94
CA ARG A 275 23.74 1.45 25.59
C ARG A 275 24.55 2.10 26.70
N LEU A 276 24.02 3.14 27.32
CA LEU A 276 24.73 3.94 28.32
C LEU A 276 24.02 3.86 29.67
N PRO A 277 24.73 3.61 30.78
CA PRO A 277 24.18 3.85 32.11
C PRO A 277 23.82 5.32 32.30
N ARG A 278 22.92 5.61 33.24
CA ARG A 278 22.49 6.96 33.60
C ARG A 278 21.90 7.77 32.43
N THR A 279 21.39 7.09 31.40
CA THR A 279 20.68 7.74 30.30
C THR A 279 19.26 7.21 30.17
N SER A 280 18.39 8.02 29.55
CA SER A 280 17.07 7.60 29.10
C SER A 280 16.61 8.44 27.90
N PHE A 281 15.49 8.03 27.32
CA PHE A 281 14.84 8.67 26.20
C PHE A 281 13.41 9.10 26.54
N PHE A 282 12.93 10.22 25.99
CA PHE A 282 11.54 10.65 26.09
C PHE A 282 10.91 10.86 24.71
N TYR A 283 9.71 10.31 24.54
CA TYR A 283 8.95 10.37 23.29
C TYR A 283 8.24 11.73 23.15
N GLY A 284 8.37 12.32 21.98
CA GLY A 284 7.52 13.39 21.50
C GLY A 284 6.15 12.88 21.04
N PRO A 285 5.21 13.81 20.82
CA PRO A 285 3.86 13.45 20.37
C PRO A 285 3.84 12.84 18.96
N GLY A 286 2.75 12.14 18.64
CA GLY A 286 2.43 11.67 17.29
C GLY A 286 2.06 12.82 16.31
N PRO A 287 1.51 12.50 15.13
CA PRO A 287 1.15 13.49 14.12
C PRO A 287 0.19 14.57 14.63
N GLY A 288 0.32 15.80 14.12
CA GLY A 288 -0.56 16.94 14.40
C GLY A 288 0.02 17.97 15.40
N TYR A 289 1.25 17.77 15.86
CA TYR A 289 1.90 18.63 16.85
C TYR A 289 3.04 19.49 16.28
N GLN A 290 3.11 19.61 14.96
CA GLN A 290 4.00 20.52 14.25
C GLN A 290 3.46 21.95 14.19
N MET A 291 4.35 22.94 14.22
CA MET A 291 3.98 24.35 14.00
C MET A 291 4.33 24.86 12.60
N ASP A 292 5.27 24.21 11.93
CA ASP A 292 5.68 24.59 10.59
C ASP A 292 4.63 24.11 9.56
N THR A 293 4.47 24.89 8.48
CA THR A 293 3.54 24.58 7.38
C THR A 293 4.30 24.17 6.11
N GLY A 294 3.65 23.47 5.19
CA GLY A 294 4.28 23.00 3.94
C GLY A 294 5.01 21.66 4.13
N THR A 295 6.26 21.55 3.65
CA THR A 295 7.06 20.31 3.71
C THR A 295 8.19 20.34 4.75
N ASN A 296 8.33 21.43 5.51
CA ASN A 296 9.40 21.60 6.51
C ASN A 296 8.86 21.32 7.91
N PHE A 297 8.65 20.05 8.28
CA PHE A 297 8.09 19.68 9.58
C PHE A 297 9.18 19.63 10.68
N ALA A 298 9.83 20.76 10.99
CA ALA A 298 11.04 20.75 11.82
C ALA A 298 10.80 21.04 13.32
N HIS A 299 9.69 21.69 13.68
CA HIS A 299 9.47 22.18 15.03
C HIS A 299 8.12 21.77 15.65
N PHE A 300 8.17 21.42 16.93
CA PHE A 300 6.97 21.18 17.74
C PHE A 300 6.26 22.49 18.08
N ASN A 301 4.93 22.45 18.01
CA ASN A 301 4.07 23.50 18.55
C ASN A 301 4.06 23.49 20.09
N ALA A 302 3.31 24.42 20.68
CA ALA A 302 3.28 24.59 22.13
C ALA A 302 2.81 23.35 22.89
N ASP A 303 1.77 22.68 22.40
CA ASP A 303 1.24 21.48 23.06
C ASP A 303 2.22 20.30 22.92
N GLY A 304 2.94 20.21 21.81
CA GLY A 304 4.00 19.22 21.63
C GLY A 304 5.17 19.42 22.58
N GLN A 305 5.61 20.67 22.80
CA GLN A 305 6.65 20.99 23.80
C GLN A 305 6.21 20.62 25.22
N ARG A 306 4.92 20.75 25.56
CA ARG A 306 4.38 20.33 26.87
C ARG A 306 4.33 18.81 27.03
N ILE A 307 4.03 18.08 25.96
CA ILE A 307 4.09 16.61 25.95
C ILE A 307 5.52 16.13 26.16
N LEU A 308 6.48 16.72 25.44
CA LEU A 308 7.91 16.45 25.63
C LEU A 308 8.36 16.70 27.07
N ALA A 309 7.92 17.81 27.68
CA ALA A 309 8.25 18.15 29.06
C ALA A 309 7.78 17.08 30.05
N ARG A 310 6.57 16.51 29.87
CA ARG A 310 6.08 15.41 30.71
C ARG A 310 6.90 14.15 30.52
N GLY A 311 7.17 13.77 29.27
CA GLY A 311 8.00 12.61 28.96
C GLY A 311 9.42 12.72 29.55
N ALA A 312 9.98 13.94 29.59
CA ALA A 312 11.29 14.19 30.17
C ALA A 312 11.37 13.86 31.67
N VAL A 313 10.27 14.00 32.42
CA VAL A 313 10.20 13.64 33.85
C VAL A 313 10.35 12.13 34.04
N ASP A 314 9.60 11.34 33.27
CA ASP A 314 9.69 9.88 33.29
C ASP A 314 11.06 9.39 32.85
N ALA A 315 11.59 9.99 31.78
CA ALA A 315 12.93 9.68 31.31
C ALA A 315 13.99 10.02 32.37
N TYR A 316 13.82 11.12 33.12
CA TYR A 316 14.75 11.46 34.19
C TYR A 316 14.68 10.44 35.34
N ALA A 317 13.48 10.00 35.72
CA ALA A 317 13.29 8.93 36.71
C ALA A 317 13.95 7.61 36.27
N ILE A 318 13.87 7.26 34.97
CA ILE A 318 14.57 6.10 34.42
C ILE A 318 16.09 6.32 34.45
N ALA A 319 16.57 7.48 34.01
CA ALA A 319 18.00 7.78 33.93
C ALA A 319 18.68 7.72 35.30
N ILE A 320 18.06 8.28 36.36
CA ILE A 320 18.64 8.21 37.71
C ILE A 320 18.68 6.78 38.25
N ASN A 321 17.77 5.89 37.83
CA ASN A 321 17.73 4.50 38.27
C ASN A 321 18.44 3.51 37.31
N ASN A 322 18.88 3.97 36.13
CA ASN A 322 19.64 3.18 35.17
C ASN A 322 21.10 3.03 35.60
N VAL A 323 21.33 2.27 36.68
CA VAL A 323 22.63 2.10 37.32
C VAL A 323 23.11 0.66 37.18
N VAL A 324 24.41 0.48 36.92
CA VAL A 324 25.07 -0.82 36.88
C VAL A 324 25.28 -1.34 38.30
N GLY A 325 25.07 -2.64 38.54
CA GLY A 325 25.51 -3.31 39.77
C GLY A 325 24.47 -4.22 40.43
N THR A 326 23.22 -4.21 39.98
CA THR A 326 22.17 -5.10 40.49
C THR A 326 21.44 -5.81 39.37
N ARG A 327 20.79 -6.95 39.69
CA ARG A 327 19.83 -7.59 38.79
C ARG A 327 18.60 -6.69 38.60
N PRO A 328 17.94 -6.75 37.44
CA PRO A 328 16.77 -5.93 37.19
C PRO A 328 15.57 -6.46 37.98
N SER A 329 14.64 -5.56 38.29
CA SER A 329 13.34 -5.92 38.86
C SER A 329 12.37 -6.47 37.80
N ASP A 330 11.32 -7.13 38.25
CA ASP A 330 10.30 -7.74 37.39
C ASP A 330 9.45 -6.65 36.69
N PRO A 331 9.11 -6.82 35.40
CA PRO A 331 8.12 -5.97 34.72
C PRO A 331 6.75 -6.03 35.40
N THR A 332 6.03 -4.92 35.38
CA THR A 332 4.66 -4.83 35.93
C THR A 332 3.67 -4.46 34.82
N VAL A 333 2.37 -4.63 35.10
CA VAL A 333 1.26 -4.22 34.21
C VAL A 333 1.39 -4.81 32.80
N VAL A 334 1.56 -6.15 32.70
CA VAL A 334 1.58 -6.82 31.39
C VAL A 334 0.16 -6.90 30.82
N GLN A 335 -0.02 -6.37 29.62
CA GLN A 335 -1.28 -6.32 28.90
C GLN A 335 -1.11 -6.93 27.51
N ALA A 336 -2.11 -7.67 27.05
CA ALA A 336 -2.19 -8.16 25.69
C ALA A 336 -3.59 -7.91 25.11
N ALA A 337 -3.68 -7.47 23.87
CA ALA A 337 -4.94 -7.23 23.17
C ALA A 337 -4.83 -7.65 21.71
N GLN A 338 -5.93 -8.19 21.17
CA GLN A 338 -6.02 -8.45 19.73
C GLN A 338 -6.27 -7.13 18.99
N ILE A 339 -5.46 -6.84 17.98
CA ILE A 339 -5.63 -5.72 17.05
C ILE A 339 -5.59 -6.30 15.64
N GLY A 340 -6.76 -6.39 14.99
CA GLY A 340 -6.89 -7.07 13.70
C GLY A 340 -6.48 -8.54 13.79
N THR A 341 -5.51 -8.93 12.95
CA THR A 341 -4.95 -10.29 12.90
C THR A 341 -3.72 -10.48 13.80
N GLU A 342 -3.36 -9.49 14.62
CA GLU A 342 -2.19 -9.56 15.49
C GLU A 342 -2.57 -9.51 16.96
N LEU A 343 -1.72 -10.08 17.82
CA LEU A 343 -1.77 -9.84 19.26
C LEU A 343 -0.67 -8.88 19.67
N HIS A 344 -1.07 -7.73 20.21
CA HIS A 344 -0.19 -6.67 20.66
C HIS A 344 0.02 -6.77 22.18
N ILE A 345 1.26 -6.60 22.63
CA ILE A 345 1.68 -6.80 24.03
C ILE A 345 2.38 -5.54 24.55
N TRP A 346 2.04 -5.14 25.79
CA TRP A 346 2.62 -4.00 26.50
C TRP A 346 2.99 -4.36 27.94
N TRP A 347 3.99 -3.67 28.51
CA TRP A 347 4.36 -3.77 29.92
C TRP A 347 5.00 -2.46 30.41
N THR A 348 4.96 -2.23 31.72
CA THR A 348 5.67 -1.13 32.37
C THR A 348 7.13 -1.50 32.62
N ARG A 349 8.04 -0.62 32.18
CA ARG A 349 9.48 -0.75 32.43
C ARG A 349 9.78 -0.62 33.92
N PRO A 350 10.55 -1.56 34.51
CA PRO A 350 11.06 -1.38 35.87
C PRO A 350 12.03 -0.20 35.96
N LEU A 351 11.94 0.59 37.04
CA LEU A 351 12.87 1.69 37.34
C LEU A 351 14.22 1.14 37.82
N CYS A 352 14.98 0.53 36.90
CA CYS A 352 16.32 0.02 37.11
C CYS A 352 17.05 -0.10 35.75
N ARG A 353 18.31 -0.54 35.77
CA ARG A 353 19.03 -0.89 34.54
C ARG A 353 18.42 -2.14 33.91
N VAL A 354 17.83 -1.97 32.73
CA VAL A 354 17.33 -3.04 31.88
C VAL A 354 17.94 -2.88 30.49
N THR A 355 18.56 -3.95 30.00
CA THR A 355 19.16 -4.03 28.67
C THR A 355 18.38 -4.89 27.70
N ASP A 356 17.49 -5.77 28.19
CA ASP A 356 16.69 -6.64 27.33
C ASP A 356 15.48 -7.20 28.11
N TYR A 357 14.52 -7.82 27.42
CA TYR A 357 13.38 -8.54 27.99
C TYR A 357 13.24 -9.93 27.36
N ASP A 358 12.98 -10.96 28.15
CA ASP A 358 12.49 -12.23 27.60
C ASP A 358 10.96 -12.23 27.65
N ILE A 359 10.31 -12.68 26.58
CA ILE A 359 8.86 -12.68 26.42
C ILE A 359 8.42 -14.10 26.10
N GLN A 360 7.44 -14.59 26.83
CA GLN A 360 6.84 -15.89 26.57
C GLN A 360 5.34 -15.78 26.41
N TYR A 361 4.79 -16.66 25.56
CA TYR A 361 3.35 -16.84 25.41
C TYR A 361 2.97 -18.31 25.47
N ALA A 362 1.74 -18.59 25.89
CA ALA A 362 1.14 -19.92 25.85
C ALA A 362 -0.24 -19.84 25.19
N VAL A 363 -0.56 -20.83 24.35
CA VAL A 363 -1.83 -20.90 23.60
C VAL A 363 -2.71 -21.99 24.20
N GLY A 364 -3.97 -21.68 24.50
CA GLY A 364 -4.97 -22.63 25.00
C GLY A 364 -4.62 -23.26 26.35
N GLY A 365 -3.76 -22.62 27.16
CA GLY A 365 -3.22 -23.20 28.40
C GLY A 365 -2.13 -24.26 28.19
N GLY A 366 -1.54 -24.32 26.98
CA GLY A 366 -0.44 -25.21 26.64
C GLY A 366 0.93 -24.78 27.22
N ALA A 367 2.01 -25.32 26.64
CA ALA A 367 3.37 -24.99 27.04
C ALA A 367 3.75 -23.54 26.67
N TRP A 368 4.63 -22.94 27.47
CA TRP A 368 5.21 -21.63 27.18
C TRP A 368 6.21 -21.72 26.03
N ALA A 369 6.04 -20.85 25.03
CA ALA A 369 6.96 -20.63 23.93
C ALA A 369 7.62 -19.25 24.05
N ASP A 370 8.89 -19.15 23.65
CA ASP A 370 9.60 -17.87 23.58
C ASP A 370 9.15 -17.09 22.33
N LEU A 371 8.79 -15.82 22.51
CA LEU A 371 8.49 -14.94 21.39
C LEU A 371 9.81 -14.41 20.81
N SER A 372 10.04 -14.67 19.51
CA SER A 372 11.16 -14.09 18.78
C SER A 372 11.04 -12.57 18.76
N LYS A 373 12.04 -11.88 19.29
CA LYS A 373 12.06 -10.42 19.39
C LYS A 373 12.27 -9.81 17.99
N PRO A 374 11.54 -8.74 17.62
CA PRO A 374 12.00 -7.89 16.53
C PRO A 374 13.41 -7.37 16.87
N ALA A 375 14.34 -7.39 15.92
CA ALA A 375 15.64 -6.75 16.11
C ALA A 375 15.42 -5.23 16.23
N GLY A 376 15.48 -4.69 17.46
CA GLY A 376 15.12 -3.29 17.70
C GLY A 376 15.35 -2.81 19.14
N PRO A 377 15.18 -1.50 19.38
CA PRO A 377 15.39 -0.87 20.68
C PRO A 377 14.35 -1.34 21.73
N LEU A 378 14.63 -1.09 23.01
CA LEU A 378 13.68 -1.31 24.10
C LEU A 378 12.54 -0.28 24.02
N VAL A 379 11.50 -0.56 23.25
CA VAL A 379 10.28 0.24 23.25
C VAL A 379 9.44 -0.21 24.45
N THR A 380 9.56 0.50 25.56
CA THR A 380 8.60 0.38 26.67
C THR A 380 7.62 1.52 26.56
N ALA A 381 6.34 1.20 26.33
CA ALA A 381 5.28 2.18 26.20
C ALA A 381 5.24 3.08 27.45
N ASN A 382 5.56 4.37 27.29
CA ASN A 382 5.13 5.37 28.24
C ASN A 382 3.70 5.74 27.89
N VAL A 383 2.80 5.43 28.83
CA VAL A 383 1.33 5.50 28.69
C VAL A 383 0.82 6.94 28.44
N ASP A 384 1.68 7.97 28.56
CA ASP A 384 1.28 9.39 28.52
C ASP A 384 1.78 10.22 27.31
N CYS A 385 2.43 9.62 26.31
CA CYS A 385 2.90 10.36 25.12
C CYS A 385 1.95 10.33 23.90
N GLY A 386 0.74 9.79 24.05
CA GLY A 386 -0.20 9.63 22.93
C GLY A 386 0.18 8.52 21.94
N GLN A 387 1.31 7.83 22.12
CA GLN A 387 1.70 6.64 21.36
C GLN A 387 1.12 5.35 21.97
N ARG A 388 -0.22 5.26 22.08
CA ARG A 388 -0.89 4.02 22.49
C ARG A 388 -0.79 2.91 21.43
N ASP A 389 -0.32 3.21 20.23
CA ASP A 389 -0.54 2.35 19.05
C ASP A 389 0.67 1.52 18.61
N LEU A 390 1.81 1.56 19.32
CA LEU A 390 2.94 0.67 19.04
C LEU A 390 3.09 -0.39 20.13
N PRO A 391 2.96 -1.69 19.81
CA PRO A 391 3.19 -2.76 20.76
C PRO A 391 4.67 -2.82 21.15
N ALA A 392 4.93 -3.16 22.41
CA ALA A 392 6.28 -3.49 22.85
C ALA A 392 6.74 -4.86 22.29
N ALA A 393 5.79 -5.75 22.00
CA ALA A 393 5.97 -6.95 21.19
C ALA A 393 4.66 -7.41 20.54
N GLN A 394 4.74 -8.14 19.43
CA GLN A 394 3.56 -8.64 18.72
C GLN A 394 3.67 -10.10 18.31
N ILE A 395 2.53 -10.79 18.24
CA ILE A 395 2.37 -12.12 17.64
C ILE A 395 1.55 -11.94 16.38
N THR A 396 2.11 -12.28 15.22
CA THR A 396 1.45 -12.12 13.91
C THR A 396 0.68 -13.35 13.47
N ASP A 397 1.11 -14.54 13.90
CA ASP A 397 0.48 -15.81 13.55
C ASP A 397 -0.43 -16.29 14.68
N ILE A 398 -1.45 -15.50 14.98
CA ILE A 398 -2.40 -15.87 16.04
C ILE A 398 -3.28 -17.03 15.57
N VAL A 399 -3.47 -18.01 16.45
CA VAL A 399 -4.38 -19.12 16.24
C VAL A 399 -5.78 -18.62 16.56
N GLU A 400 -6.71 -18.82 15.64
CA GLU A 400 -8.10 -18.43 15.82
C GLU A 400 -8.74 -19.18 16.99
N ASP A 401 -9.78 -18.56 17.55
CA ASP A 401 -10.59 -19.13 18.62
C ASP A 401 -9.78 -19.65 19.83
N SER A 402 -8.58 -19.11 20.02
CA SER A 402 -7.65 -19.54 21.06
C SER A 402 -7.47 -18.47 22.13
N SER A 403 -7.19 -18.92 23.35
CA SER A 403 -6.73 -18.05 24.43
C SER A 403 -5.21 -17.96 24.43
N TYR A 404 -4.69 -16.76 24.64
CA TYR A 404 -3.27 -16.47 24.78
C TYR A 404 -2.99 -16.03 26.20
N GLN A 405 -1.91 -16.54 26.76
CA GLN A 405 -1.32 -16.07 28.01
C GLN A 405 0.06 -15.50 27.70
N VAL A 406 0.43 -14.37 28.31
CA VAL A 406 1.71 -13.68 28.06
C VAL A 406 2.38 -13.31 29.38
N ARG A 407 3.70 -13.48 29.45
CA ARG A 407 4.55 -13.03 30.56
C ARG A 407 5.88 -12.47 30.08
N VAL A 408 6.44 -11.53 30.83
CA VAL A 408 7.67 -10.82 30.48
C VAL A 408 8.63 -10.81 31.67
N ARG A 409 9.94 -10.91 31.43
CA ARG A 409 10.97 -10.68 32.46
C ARG A 409 12.10 -9.81 31.93
N SER A 410 12.75 -9.06 32.82
CA SER A 410 13.83 -8.13 32.49
C SER A 410 15.20 -8.81 32.51
N ARG A 411 16.16 -8.26 31.75
CA ARG A 411 17.57 -8.67 31.71
C ARG A 411 18.49 -7.46 31.80
N ASN A 412 19.64 -7.64 32.45
CA ASN A 412 20.80 -6.76 32.34
C ASN A 412 22.12 -7.57 32.45
N GLU A 413 23.25 -6.88 32.55
CA GLU A 413 24.58 -7.49 32.65
C GLU A 413 24.77 -8.37 33.90
N ASN A 414 23.95 -8.17 34.94
CA ASN A 414 23.99 -8.95 36.18
C ASN A 414 23.00 -10.12 36.19
N GLY A 415 22.23 -10.31 35.12
CA GLY A 415 21.35 -11.46 34.91
C GLY A 415 19.90 -11.10 34.61
N ILE A 416 18.98 -11.99 34.97
CA ILE A 416 17.54 -11.89 34.71
C ILE A 416 16.73 -11.70 35.99
N SER A 417 15.57 -11.07 35.86
CA SER A 417 14.52 -10.95 36.89
C SER A 417 13.63 -12.20 36.94
N GLY A 418 12.67 -12.22 37.88
CA GLY A 418 11.51 -13.11 37.83
C GLY A 418 10.54 -12.73 36.70
N TRP A 419 9.57 -13.60 36.45
CA TRP A 419 8.49 -13.34 35.48
C TRP A 419 7.45 -12.38 36.08
N SER A 420 6.92 -11.52 35.23
CA SER A 420 5.72 -10.75 35.54
C SER A 420 4.51 -11.64 35.85
N GLU A 421 3.47 -11.05 36.43
CA GLU A 421 2.12 -11.61 36.38
C GLU A 421 1.69 -11.90 34.93
N THR A 422 0.87 -12.93 34.75
CA THR A 422 0.42 -13.38 33.43
C THR A 422 -0.77 -12.56 32.95
N SER A 423 -0.70 -12.07 31.72
CA SER A 423 -1.84 -11.45 31.02
C SER A 423 -2.55 -12.47 30.16
N ALA A 424 -3.88 -12.46 30.11
CA ALA A 424 -4.68 -13.40 29.31
C ALA A 424 -5.64 -12.67 28.36
N VAL A 425 -5.75 -13.18 27.13
CA VAL A 425 -6.56 -12.60 26.06
C VAL A 425 -7.14 -13.69 25.17
N THR A 426 -8.39 -13.57 24.75
CA THR A 426 -9.04 -14.52 23.83
C THR A 426 -9.19 -13.90 22.45
N VAL A 427 -8.68 -14.57 21.42
CA VAL A 427 -8.77 -14.13 20.03
C VAL A 427 -10.20 -14.28 19.52
N SER A 428 -10.62 -13.35 18.65
CA SER A 428 -11.98 -13.24 18.13
C SER A 428 -12.15 -13.39 16.62
N LEU A 429 -11.09 -13.77 15.93
CA LEU A 429 -11.16 -14.15 14.52
C LEU A 429 -12.11 -15.35 14.29
N PRO A 430 -12.76 -15.42 13.12
CA PRO A 430 -13.52 -16.60 12.71
C PRO A 430 -12.64 -17.85 12.67
N ALA A 431 -13.20 -19.01 12.99
CA ALA A 431 -12.47 -20.27 12.84
C ALA A 431 -12.16 -20.57 11.36
N GLN A 432 -11.11 -21.35 11.12
CA GLN A 432 -10.80 -21.86 9.79
C GLN A 432 -12.01 -22.53 9.12
N VAL A 433 -12.25 -22.21 7.85
CA VAL A 433 -13.28 -22.87 7.04
C VAL A 433 -12.86 -24.31 6.75
N THR A 434 -13.78 -25.26 6.94
CA THR A 434 -13.54 -26.69 6.70
C THR A 434 -14.61 -27.31 5.81
N GLY A 435 -14.37 -28.53 5.32
CA GLY A 435 -15.35 -29.26 4.52
C GLY A 435 -15.64 -28.64 3.14
N LEU A 436 -14.65 -27.99 2.53
CA LEU A 436 -14.77 -27.44 1.19
C LEU A 436 -14.98 -28.57 0.17
N THR A 437 -16.09 -28.51 -0.57
CA THR A 437 -16.43 -29.45 -1.64
C THR A 437 -16.64 -28.71 -2.95
N VAL A 438 -16.21 -29.35 -4.05
CA VAL A 438 -16.43 -28.86 -5.41
C VAL A 438 -17.74 -29.44 -5.93
N GLY A 439 -18.60 -28.57 -6.46
CA GLY A 439 -19.88 -28.89 -7.06
C GLY A 439 -19.79 -28.99 -8.59
N ALA A 440 -20.78 -28.40 -9.28
CA ALA A 440 -20.83 -28.38 -10.74
C ALA A 440 -19.62 -27.65 -11.35
N ILE A 441 -19.07 -28.22 -12.41
CA ILE A 441 -17.94 -27.68 -13.17
C ILE A 441 -18.38 -27.58 -14.64
N THR A 442 -18.07 -26.46 -15.28
CA THR A 442 -18.27 -26.24 -16.72
C THR A 442 -16.97 -25.78 -17.37
N GLN A 443 -17.04 -25.37 -18.64
CA GLN A 443 -15.92 -24.77 -19.36
C GLN A 443 -15.44 -23.44 -18.74
N SER A 444 -16.32 -22.74 -18.01
CA SER A 444 -16.08 -21.38 -17.51
C SER A 444 -16.55 -21.12 -16.09
N THR A 445 -17.07 -22.14 -15.40
CA THR A 445 -17.54 -22.01 -14.02
C THR A 445 -17.16 -23.19 -13.14
N ILE A 446 -16.94 -22.92 -11.86
CA ILE A 446 -16.76 -23.96 -10.82
C ILE A 446 -17.58 -23.52 -9.60
N ALA A 447 -18.45 -24.38 -9.10
CA ALA A 447 -19.16 -24.16 -7.85
C ALA A 447 -18.40 -24.78 -6.66
N ILE A 448 -18.38 -24.09 -5.52
CA ILE A 448 -17.87 -24.59 -4.24
C ILE A 448 -18.87 -24.36 -3.11
N THR A 449 -18.84 -25.26 -2.12
CA THR A 449 -19.57 -25.14 -0.86
C THR A 449 -18.68 -25.61 0.29
N ALA A 450 -18.77 -24.98 1.46
CA ALA A 450 -18.05 -25.37 2.67
C ALA A 450 -18.99 -25.43 3.88
N ALA A 451 -18.49 -25.97 5.00
CA ALA A 451 -19.22 -25.94 6.27
C ALA A 451 -19.18 -24.52 6.88
N PRO A 452 -20.23 -24.09 7.61
CA PRO A 452 -20.20 -22.83 8.34
C PRO A 452 -19.07 -22.78 9.36
N ALA A 453 -18.31 -21.70 9.37
CA ALA A 453 -17.23 -21.48 10.33
C ALA A 453 -17.74 -20.75 11.59
N ALA A 454 -17.22 -21.13 12.76
CA ALA A 454 -17.58 -20.46 14.01
C ALA A 454 -17.16 -18.98 13.96
N ARG A 455 -18.02 -18.10 14.50
CA ARG A 455 -17.80 -16.63 14.60
C ARG A 455 -17.67 -15.91 13.24
N ALA A 456 -18.00 -16.57 12.14
CA ALA A 456 -18.08 -15.97 10.82
C ALA A 456 -19.34 -15.10 10.68
N THR A 457 -19.19 -13.89 10.14
CA THR A 457 -20.32 -13.06 9.69
C THR A 457 -20.39 -12.98 8.17
N SER A 458 -19.31 -13.32 7.47
CA SER A 458 -19.24 -13.41 6.01
C SER A 458 -18.09 -14.34 5.58
N TYR A 459 -17.98 -14.59 4.28
CA TYR A 459 -16.92 -15.41 3.68
C TYR A 459 -16.27 -14.71 2.48
N ILE A 460 -15.05 -15.15 2.17
CA ILE A 460 -14.25 -14.73 1.02
C ILE A 460 -13.88 -15.98 0.23
N ALA A 461 -14.16 -15.98 -1.07
CA ALA A 461 -13.78 -17.04 -2.00
C ALA A 461 -12.58 -16.59 -2.83
N GLU A 462 -11.55 -17.43 -2.87
CA GLU A 462 -10.29 -17.16 -3.56
C GLU A 462 -9.95 -18.29 -4.53
N TYR A 463 -9.23 -17.98 -5.60
CA TYR A 463 -8.65 -18.97 -6.50
C TYR A 463 -7.20 -18.67 -6.81
N SER A 464 -6.47 -19.68 -7.27
CA SER A 464 -5.10 -19.60 -7.74
C SER A 464 -4.89 -20.52 -8.94
N LEU A 465 -3.93 -20.17 -9.80
CA LEU A 465 -3.48 -21.02 -10.91
C LEU A 465 -2.23 -21.83 -10.57
N ASP A 466 -1.54 -21.50 -9.47
CA ASP A 466 -0.23 -22.04 -9.09
C ASP A 466 -0.13 -22.49 -7.62
N ASP A 467 -1.23 -22.42 -6.87
CA ASP A 467 -1.34 -22.70 -5.42
C ASP A 467 -0.50 -21.76 -4.53
N ALA A 468 -0.02 -20.64 -5.09
CA ALA A 468 0.84 -19.69 -4.38
C ALA A 468 0.28 -18.26 -4.45
N ALA A 469 -0.03 -17.78 -5.64
CA ALA A 469 -0.64 -16.47 -5.87
C ALA A 469 -2.16 -16.61 -5.87
N TRP A 470 -2.80 -16.04 -4.84
CA TRP A 470 -4.24 -16.13 -4.62
C TRP A 470 -4.95 -14.84 -5.02
N THR A 471 -6.04 -14.98 -5.78
CA THR A 471 -6.92 -13.90 -6.22
C THR A 471 -8.27 -14.03 -5.52
N VAL A 472 -8.77 -12.92 -4.95
CA VAL A 472 -10.13 -12.86 -4.39
C VAL A 472 -11.14 -12.80 -5.53
N ALA A 473 -11.95 -13.85 -5.69
CA ALA A 473 -13.06 -13.85 -6.65
C ALA A 473 -14.29 -13.14 -6.08
N ALA A 474 -14.54 -13.30 -4.78
CA ALA A 474 -15.62 -12.60 -4.09
C ALA A 474 -15.35 -12.46 -2.60
N SER A 475 -15.91 -11.41 -2.00
CA SER A 475 -15.84 -11.13 -0.57
C SER A 475 -17.22 -10.72 -0.04
N GLY A 476 -17.45 -10.88 1.27
CA GLY A 476 -18.72 -10.49 1.89
C GLY A 476 -19.85 -11.47 1.62
N LEU A 477 -19.53 -12.72 1.30
CA LEU A 477 -20.52 -13.76 1.02
C LEU A 477 -21.30 -14.09 2.28
N ALA A 478 -22.63 -14.09 2.21
CA ALA A 478 -23.51 -14.40 3.36
C ALA A 478 -23.60 -15.90 3.67
N SER A 479 -23.15 -16.77 2.76
CA SER A 479 -23.16 -18.22 2.91
C SER A 479 -21.80 -18.78 2.48
N PRO A 480 -21.35 -19.92 3.03
CA PRO A 480 -20.09 -20.55 2.69
C PRO A 480 -20.18 -21.28 1.33
N SER A 481 -20.63 -20.58 0.28
CA SER A 481 -20.80 -21.13 -1.06
C SER A 481 -20.56 -20.06 -2.12
N TYR A 482 -19.93 -20.43 -3.22
CA TYR A 482 -19.65 -19.51 -4.32
C TYR A 482 -19.55 -20.25 -5.65
N THR A 483 -19.92 -19.59 -6.75
CA THR A 483 -19.66 -20.09 -8.11
C THR A 483 -18.69 -19.15 -8.78
N TYR A 484 -17.47 -19.63 -9.01
CA TYR A 484 -16.49 -18.96 -9.85
C TYR A 484 -17.03 -18.93 -11.28
N VAL A 485 -16.90 -17.78 -11.94
CA VAL A 485 -17.35 -17.53 -13.31
C VAL A 485 -16.21 -16.92 -14.12
N GLY A 486 -16.33 -16.90 -15.45
CA GLY A 486 -15.29 -16.32 -16.33
C GLY A 486 -13.98 -17.13 -16.35
N LEU A 487 -14.05 -18.42 -16.02
CA LEU A 487 -12.85 -19.27 -16.01
C LEU A 487 -12.44 -19.71 -17.42
N ASN A 488 -11.15 -20.00 -17.58
CA ASN A 488 -10.62 -20.52 -18.84
C ASN A 488 -10.91 -22.02 -18.96
N PRO A 489 -11.30 -22.53 -20.14
CA PRO A 489 -11.50 -23.97 -20.36
C PRO A 489 -10.23 -24.79 -20.18
N LEU A 490 -10.38 -26.05 -19.78
CA LEU A 490 -9.29 -27.01 -19.54
C LEU A 490 -8.14 -26.44 -18.69
N THR A 491 -8.48 -25.59 -17.72
CA THR A 491 -7.50 -24.89 -16.89
C THR A 491 -7.64 -25.38 -15.45
N THR A 492 -6.52 -25.72 -14.82
CA THR A 492 -6.50 -26.16 -13.42
C THR A 492 -6.56 -24.96 -12.49
N TYR A 493 -7.44 -25.03 -11.50
CA TYR A 493 -7.64 -24.02 -10.47
C TYR A 493 -7.50 -24.65 -9.09
N TYR A 494 -6.83 -23.92 -8.20
CA TYR A 494 -6.80 -24.15 -6.76
C TYR A 494 -7.80 -23.20 -6.11
N LEU A 495 -8.72 -23.71 -5.30
CA LEU A 495 -9.85 -22.96 -4.77
C LEU A 495 -9.82 -23.05 -3.25
N ARG A 496 -10.04 -21.92 -2.56
CA ARG A 496 -10.16 -21.91 -1.10
C ARG A 496 -11.16 -20.86 -0.64
N MET A 497 -11.58 -20.97 0.61
CA MET A 497 -12.52 -20.03 1.23
C MET A 497 -12.04 -19.65 2.63
N ALA A 498 -12.11 -18.38 2.98
CA ALA A 498 -11.86 -17.87 4.33
C ALA A 498 -13.15 -17.31 4.93
N ALA A 499 -13.25 -17.36 6.26
CA ALA A 499 -14.33 -16.73 7.01
C ALA A 499 -13.90 -15.36 7.54
N SER A 500 -14.84 -14.43 7.65
CA SER A 500 -14.56 -13.04 8.04
C SER A 500 -15.55 -12.54 9.10
N ASN A 501 -15.08 -11.68 9.99
CA ASN A 501 -15.90 -10.88 10.90
C ASN A 501 -15.26 -9.50 11.19
N ALA A 502 -15.83 -8.75 12.14
CA ALA A 502 -15.33 -7.41 12.50
C ALA A 502 -13.88 -7.40 13.04
N ALA A 503 -13.38 -8.52 13.55
CA ALA A 503 -12.00 -8.66 14.02
C ALA A 503 -11.01 -8.97 12.88
N GLY A 504 -11.50 -9.39 11.71
CA GLY A 504 -10.69 -9.71 10.53
C GLY A 504 -11.06 -11.04 9.89
N ASN A 505 -10.14 -11.54 9.06
CA ASN A 505 -10.27 -12.83 8.38
C ASN A 505 -9.62 -13.93 9.22
N GLY A 506 -10.30 -15.07 9.34
CA GLY A 506 -9.68 -16.32 9.79
C GLY A 506 -8.91 -16.99 8.64
N LEU A 507 -8.27 -18.12 8.96
CA LEU A 507 -7.53 -18.93 8.03
C LEU A 507 -8.46 -19.48 6.94
N ALA A 508 -7.95 -19.47 5.72
CA ALA A 508 -8.61 -20.12 4.61
C ALA A 508 -8.65 -21.64 4.82
N SER A 509 -9.63 -22.29 4.21
CA SER A 509 -9.67 -23.74 4.07
C SER A 509 -8.43 -24.27 3.39
N SER A 510 -8.12 -25.56 3.60
CA SER A 510 -7.21 -26.27 2.69
C SER A 510 -7.69 -26.10 1.23
N PRO A 511 -6.79 -25.83 0.27
CA PRO A 511 -7.14 -25.73 -1.14
C PRO A 511 -7.82 -26.98 -1.67
N SER A 512 -8.80 -26.80 -2.56
CA SER A 512 -9.34 -27.85 -3.42
C SER A 512 -8.86 -27.60 -4.85
N THR A 513 -8.35 -28.65 -5.51
CA THR A 513 -7.84 -28.55 -6.88
C THR A 513 -8.80 -29.23 -7.85
N THR A 514 -9.17 -28.54 -8.93
CA THR A 514 -9.96 -29.10 -10.02
C THR A 514 -9.64 -28.39 -11.34
N ALA A 515 -10.13 -28.92 -12.46
CA ALA A 515 -9.99 -28.27 -13.76
C ALA A 515 -11.37 -28.04 -14.39
N THR A 516 -11.53 -26.90 -15.06
CA THR A 516 -12.67 -26.65 -15.96
C THR A 516 -12.68 -27.65 -17.12
N THR A 517 -13.83 -27.84 -17.74
CA THR A 517 -13.97 -28.73 -18.89
C THR A 517 -13.48 -28.06 -20.18
N VAL A 518 -13.37 -28.84 -21.27
CA VAL A 518 -13.25 -28.28 -22.62
C VAL A 518 -14.51 -27.51 -23.00
N ILE A 519 -14.44 -26.73 -24.10
CA ILE A 519 -15.62 -26.00 -24.57
C ILE A 519 -16.73 -26.93 -25.06
N ASP A 520 -17.97 -26.49 -24.90
CA ASP A 520 -19.14 -27.13 -25.50
C ASP A 520 -19.20 -26.85 -27.00
N ILE A 521 -19.25 -27.92 -27.79
CA ILE A 521 -19.30 -27.83 -29.25
C ILE A 521 -20.73 -27.56 -29.73
N LEU A 522 -20.87 -26.52 -30.56
CA LEU A 522 -22.16 -26.09 -31.10
C LEU A 522 -22.88 -27.19 -31.87
N ASP A 523 -22.20 -27.86 -32.81
CA ASP A 523 -22.81 -28.91 -33.65
C ASP A 523 -23.36 -30.07 -32.81
N ASP A 524 -22.71 -30.42 -31.69
CA ASP A 524 -23.14 -31.54 -30.84
C ASP A 524 -24.52 -31.31 -30.22
N ALA A 525 -24.89 -30.05 -29.98
CA ALA A 525 -26.19 -29.66 -29.44
C ALA A 525 -27.35 -29.72 -30.47
N LEU A 526 -27.05 -29.97 -31.76
CA LEU A 526 -28.04 -29.94 -32.83
C LEU A 526 -28.63 -31.31 -33.16
N SER A 527 -29.88 -31.29 -33.62
CA SER A 527 -30.58 -32.45 -34.18
C SER A 527 -29.90 -32.98 -35.46
N SER A 528 -30.11 -34.24 -35.79
CA SER A 528 -29.58 -34.84 -37.03
C SER A 528 -30.08 -34.14 -38.29
N GLY A 529 -31.30 -33.59 -38.26
CA GLY A 529 -31.86 -32.80 -39.36
C GLY A 529 -31.11 -31.49 -39.57
N ALA A 530 -30.85 -30.75 -38.49
CA ALA A 530 -30.05 -29.53 -38.54
C ALA A 530 -28.63 -29.81 -39.03
N LYS A 531 -28.00 -30.89 -38.55
CA LYS A 531 -26.67 -31.35 -38.99
C LYS A 531 -26.59 -31.68 -40.48
N ALA A 532 -27.66 -32.25 -41.05
CA ALA A 532 -27.73 -32.55 -42.47
C ALA A 532 -27.93 -31.31 -43.36
N ALA A 533 -28.50 -30.23 -42.79
CA ALA A 533 -28.76 -28.97 -43.48
C ALA A 533 -27.61 -27.96 -43.40
N VAL A 534 -26.46 -28.33 -42.79
CA VAL A 534 -25.33 -27.41 -42.63
C VAL A 534 -24.77 -27.01 -43.99
N PHE A 535 -24.78 -25.70 -44.26
CA PHE A 535 -24.13 -25.11 -45.41
C PHE A 535 -22.66 -24.81 -45.10
N ASN A 536 -22.41 -24.01 -44.06
CA ASN A 536 -21.06 -23.62 -43.69
C ASN A 536 -20.94 -23.30 -42.20
N TYR A 537 -19.84 -23.73 -41.60
CA TYR A 537 -19.44 -23.40 -40.24
C TYR A 537 -18.08 -22.73 -40.26
N ILE A 538 -18.00 -21.49 -39.83
CA ILE A 538 -16.74 -20.74 -39.75
C ILE A 538 -16.63 -20.02 -38.40
N SER A 539 -15.45 -20.06 -37.82
CA SER A 539 -15.14 -19.37 -36.58
C SER A 539 -13.67 -19.01 -36.55
N VAL A 540 -13.35 -17.81 -36.05
CA VAL A 540 -11.98 -17.37 -35.80
C VAL A 540 -11.57 -17.59 -34.34
N SER A 541 -12.49 -18.02 -33.48
CA SER A 541 -12.29 -18.11 -32.03
C SER A 541 -12.21 -19.56 -31.54
N ARG A 542 -13.04 -20.45 -32.10
CA ARG A 542 -13.20 -21.81 -31.58
C ARG A 542 -13.58 -22.85 -32.63
N ARG A 543 -13.42 -24.11 -32.26
CA ARG A 543 -14.04 -25.23 -32.94
C ARG A 543 -15.55 -25.23 -32.66
N VAL A 544 -16.36 -25.50 -33.69
CA VAL A 544 -17.82 -25.58 -33.60
C VAL A 544 -18.37 -26.94 -34.00
N LYS A 545 -17.54 -27.87 -34.50
CA LYS A 545 -17.91 -29.24 -34.85
C LYS A 545 -16.95 -30.28 -34.29
N GLU A 546 -17.45 -31.32 -33.61
CA GLU A 546 -16.61 -32.24 -32.82
C GLU A 546 -15.76 -33.19 -33.67
N SER A 547 -16.07 -33.38 -34.95
CA SER A 547 -15.21 -34.14 -35.86
C SER A 547 -14.16 -33.31 -36.59
N TYR A 548 -14.20 -31.96 -36.47
CA TYR A 548 -13.28 -31.07 -37.18
C TYR A 548 -11.86 -30.98 -36.57
N THR A 549 -10.86 -31.59 -37.18
CA THR A 549 -9.48 -31.58 -36.66
C THR A 549 -8.54 -30.59 -37.35
N GLY A 550 -9.05 -29.73 -38.24
CA GLY A 550 -8.25 -28.77 -39.00
C GLY A 550 -7.89 -27.49 -38.23
N ASN A 551 -7.18 -26.60 -38.92
CA ASN A 551 -6.83 -25.25 -38.45
C ASN A 551 -8.05 -24.33 -38.52
N LEU A 552 -8.12 -23.26 -37.72
CA LEU A 552 -9.29 -22.36 -37.74
C LEU A 552 -9.15 -21.27 -38.81
N ILE A 553 -7.96 -20.68 -38.93
CA ILE A 553 -7.67 -19.58 -39.84
C ILE A 553 -6.26 -19.69 -40.43
N ARG A 554 -6.07 -19.10 -41.61
CA ARG A 554 -4.76 -18.77 -42.19
C ARG A 554 -4.51 -17.29 -42.05
N VAL A 555 -3.37 -16.92 -41.49
CA VAL A 555 -3.00 -15.52 -41.21
C VAL A 555 -1.78 -15.13 -42.01
N ARG A 556 -1.78 -13.91 -42.57
CA ARG A 556 -0.64 -13.24 -43.18
C ARG A 556 -0.06 -12.23 -42.19
N ARG A 557 1.25 -12.28 -41.96
CA ARG A 557 1.97 -11.30 -41.14
C ARG A 557 2.32 -10.04 -41.95
N SER A 558 2.19 -8.87 -41.33
CA SER A 558 2.43 -7.58 -41.99
C SER A 558 3.89 -7.30 -42.33
N SER A 559 4.84 -7.82 -41.54
CA SER A 559 6.27 -7.49 -41.67
C SER A 559 6.92 -8.04 -42.95
N ASP A 560 6.43 -9.17 -43.46
CA ASP A 560 7.06 -9.86 -44.60
C ASP A 560 6.08 -10.62 -45.51
N ASN A 561 4.77 -10.49 -45.28
CA ASN A 561 3.70 -11.15 -46.04
C ASN A 561 3.75 -12.68 -46.02
N THR A 562 4.53 -13.29 -45.13
CA THR A 562 4.47 -14.73 -44.89
C THR A 562 3.10 -15.13 -44.36
N GLN A 563 2.68 -16.37 -44.60
CA GLN A 563 1.39 -16.90 -44.17
C GLN A 563 1.58 -18.16 -43.32
N GLN A 564 0.75 -18.32 -42.30
CA GLN A 564 0.74 -19.50 -41.44
C GLN A 564 -0.70 -19.91 -41.11
N ASP A 565 -0.93 -21.21 -41.10
CA ASP A 565 -2.17 -21.79 -40.57
C ASP A 565 -2.11 -21.84 -39.06
N ILE A 566 -3.15 -21.34 -38.40
CA ILE A 566 -3.23 -21.27 -36.95
C ILE A 566 -4.11 -22.42 -36.44
N PRO A 567 -3.55 -23.33 -35.62
CA PRO A 567 -4.26 -24.51 -35.14
C PRO A 567 -5.28 -24.17 -34.04
N GLN A 568 -6.04 -25.18 -33.66
CA GLN A 568 -6.80 -25.20 -32.41
C GLN A 568 -5.97 -25.85 -31.28
N THR A 569 -6.21 -25.48 -30.03
CA THR A 569 -5.61 -26.11 -28.85
C THR A 569 -6.37 -27.38 -28.44
N ALA A 570 -5.87 -28.10 -27.42
CA ALA A 570 -6.58 -29.22 -26.80
C ALA A 570 -7.94 -28.82 -26.20
N SER A 571 -8.10 -27.54 -25.81
CA SER A 571 -9.37 -26.96 -25.35
C SER A 571 -10.33 -26.64 -26.50
N LYS A 572 -9.95 -26.95 -27.75
CA LYS A 572 -10.73 -26.74 -28.98
C LYS A 572 -10.97 -25.26 -29.31
N ILE A 573 -10.10 -24.37 -28.85
CA ILE A 573 -10.11 -22.92 -29.13
C ILE A 573 -8.91 -22.53 -30.01
N LEU A 574 -8.92 -21.34 -30.61
CA LEU A 574 -7.78 -20.83 -31.37
C LEU A 574 -6.50 -20.87 -30.54
N ASP A 575 -5.40 -21.36 -31.12
CA ASP A 575 -4.08 -21.27 -30.50
C ASP A 575 -3.54 -19.83 -30.60
N GLU A 576 -3.92 -19.03 -29.59
CA GLU A 576 -3.50 -17.64 -29.45
C GLU A 576 -1.97 -17.50 -29.31
N ALA A 577 -1.30 -18.47 -28.69
CA ALA A 577 0.15 -18.45 -28.53
C ALA A 577 0.86 -18.66 -29.86
N ALA A 578 0.39 -19.61 -30.68
CA ALA A 578 0.90 -19.81 -32.04
C ALA A 578 0.65 -18.58 -32.93
N LEU A 579 -0.52 -17.93 -32.81
CA LEU A 579 -0.84 -16.70 -33.54
C LEU A 579 0.09 -15.55 -33.18
N LEU A 580 0.32 -15.31 -31.89
CA LEU A 580 1.21 -14.24 -31.42
C LEU A 580 2.68 -14.54 -31.74
N ALA A 581 3.12 -15.78 -31.60
CA ALA A 581 4.46 -16.20 -31.97
C ALA A 581 4.74 -15.98 -33.46
N PHE A 582 3.74 -16.23 -34.31
CA PHE A 582 3.82 -15.97 -35.73
C PHE A 582 3.90 -14.47 -36.04
N CYS A 583 2.94 -13.67 -35.55
CA CYS A 583 2.83 -12.24 -35.87
C CYS A 583 3.94 -11.39 -35.23
N GLY A 584 4.50 -11.79 -34.09
CA GLY A 584 5.46 -11.01 -33.33
C GLY A 584 4.87 -9.66 -32.91
N ALA A 585 5.63 -8.58 -33.07
CA ALA A 585 5.16 -7.21 -32.80
C ALA A 585 4.32 -6.58 -33.94
N GLY A 586 4.13 -7.30 -35.06
CA GLY A 586 3.42 -6.81 -36.24
C GLY A 586 1.91 -7.04 -36.21
N ASP A 587 1.26 -6.71 -37.31
CA ASP A 587 -0.16 -7.01 -37.54
C ASP A 587 -0.33 -8.38 -38.21
N GLY A 588 -1.46 -9.02 -37.94
CA GLY A 588 -1.88 -10.28 -38.55
C GLY A 588 -3.21 -10.12 -39.28
N TYR A 589 -3.26 -10.53 -40.54
CA TYR A 589 -4.45 -10.43 -41.39
C TYR A 589 -4.97 -11.81 -41.81
N ILE A 590 -6.27 -12.04 -41.70
CA ILE A 590 -6.90 -13.31 -42.08
C ILE A 590 -6.94 -13.42 -43.61
N VAL A 591 -6.25 -14.43 -44.14
CA VAL A 591 -6.25 -14.80 -45.56
C VAL A 591 -7.38 -15.76 -45.86
N THR A 592 -7.61 -16.72 -44.95
CA THR A 592 -8.61 -17.78 -45.10
C THR A 592 -9.23 -18.09 -43.75
N THR A 593 -10.54 -18.29 -43.74
CA THR A 593 -11.26 -18.92 -42.63
C THR A 593 -11.71 -20.30 -43.09
N TYR A 594 -11.28 -21.33 -42.38
CA TYR A 594 -11.53 -22.71 -42.78
C TYR A 594 -12.95 -23.14 -42.44
N SER A 595 -13.60 -23.80 -43.38
CA SER A 595 -14.91 -24.41 -43.15
C SER A 595 -14.77 -25.62 -42.23
N GLN A 596 -15.49 -25.60 -41.12
CA GLN A 596 -15.55 -26.73 -40.18
C GLN A 596 -16.64 -27.75 -40.55
N SER A 597 -17.46 -27.46 -41.57
CA SER A 597 -18.55 -28.35 -42.01
C SER A 597 -18.16 -29.28 -43.16
N GLY A 598 -17.01 -29.04 -43.81
CA GLY A 598 -16.65 -29.64 -45.10
C GLY A 598 -17.18 -28.85 -46.31
N GLY A 599 -17.78 -27.68 -46.07
CA GLY A 599 -18.10 -26.70 -47.11
C GLY A 599 -16.84 -26.00 -47.64
N ALA A 600 -17.03 -25.03 -48.52
CA ALA A 600 -15.90 -24.27 -49.07
C ALA A 600 -15.36 -23.24 -48.07
N ASP A 601 -14.04 -23.18 -47.96
CA ASP A 601 -13.34 -22.13 -47.23
C ASP A 601 -13.68 -20.74 -47.82
N LEU A 602 -13.55 -19.71 -46.99
CA LEU A 602 -13.70 -18.32 -47.42
C LEU A 602 -12.34 -17.65 -47.38
N ALA A 603 -11.94 -17.01 -48.47
CA ALA A 603 -10.61 -16.45 -48.63
C ALA A 603 -10.62 -15.02 -49.19
N GLN A 604 -9.51 -14.31 -49.00
CA GLN A 604 -9.29 -12.99 -49.58
C GLN A 604 -7.87 -12.85 -50.11
N ALA A 605 -7.74 -12.83 -51.45
CA ALA A 605 -6.45 -12.76 -52.12
C ALA A 605 -5.83 -11.34 -52.08
N ASN A 606 -6.66 -10.29 -52.11
CA ASN A 606 -6.18 -8.92 -52.06
C ASN A 606 -5.80 -8.57 -50.61
N THR A 607 -4.52 -8.33 -50.36
CA THR A 607 -3.99 -8.00 -49.03
C THR A 607 -4.61 -6.74 -48.42
N ALA A 608 -5.00 -5.78 -49.26
CA ALA A 608 -5.69 -4.56 -48.84
C ALA A 608 -7.12 -4.80 -48.34
N ASN A 609 -7.68 -6.00 -48.58
CA ASN A 609 -9.06 -6.36 -48.21
C ASN A 609 -9.15 -7.45 -47.14
N GLN A 610 -8.04 -7.95 -46.63
CA GLN A 610 -8.03 -8.99 -45.59
C GLN A 610 -8.44 -8.40 -44.24
N PRO A 611 -9.32 -9.08 -43.46
CA PRO A 611 -9.64 -8.71 -42.08
C PRO A 611 -8.41 -8.78 -41.17
N ARG A 612 -8.35 -8.00 -40.09
CA ARG A 612 -7.22 -8.06 -39.13
C ARG A 612 -7.59 -8.87 -37.89
N ILE A 613 -6.69 -9.71 -37.40
CA ILE A 613 -6.88 -10.50 -36.16
C ILE A 613 -5.83 -10.17 -35.08
N VAL A 614 -4.69 -9.61 -35.47
CA VAL A 614 -3.66 -9.09 -34.55
C VAL A 614 -3.34 -7.66 -34.94
N SER A 615 -3.32 -6.76 -33.94
CA SER A 615 -2.93 -5.36 -34.08
C SER A 615 -1.69 -5.09 -33.21
N GLY A 616 -0.54 -4.80 -33.83
CA GLY A 616 0.70 -4.48 -33.11
C GLY A 616 1.13 -5.54 -32.08
N GLY A 617 1.00 -6.82 -32.40
CA GLY A 617 1.31 -7.92 -31.48
C GLY A 617 0.27 -8.19 -30.39
N VAL A 618 -0.91 -7.59 -30.47
CA VAL A 618 -2.05 -7.88 -29.57
C VAL A 618 -3.18 -8.50 -30.37
N ILE A 619 -3.73 -9.62 -29.90
CA ILE A 619 -4.90 -10.24 -30.53
C ILE A 619 -6.10 -9.32 -30.35
N ASN A 620 -6.81 -9.06 -31.45
CA ASN A 620 -8.08 -8.35 -31.41
C ASN A 620 -9.09 -9.22 -30.69
N LYS A 621 -9.63 -8.72 -29.57
CA LYS A 621 -10.59 -9.43 -28.74
C LYS A 621 -11.82 -8.59 -28.48
N VAL A 622 -12.97 -9.26 -28.41
CA VAL A 622 -14.21 -8.69 -27.86
C VAL A 622 -14.66 -9.66 -26.78
N ASN A 623 -14.92 -9.14 -25.57
CA ASN A 623 -15.25 -9.96 -24.40
C ASN A 623 -14.22 -11.08 -24.13
N GLY A 624 -12.92 -10.77 -24.27
CA GLY A 624 -11.84 -11.74 -24.02
C GLY A 624 -11.64 -12.80 -25.12
N ARG A 625 -12.50 -12.85 -26.14
CA ARG A 625 -12.46 -13.85 -27.22
C ARG A 625 -11.90 -13.29 -28.53
N PRO A 626 -11.06 -14.05 -29.27
CA PRO A 626 -10.51 -13.63 -30.57
C PRO A 626 -11.58 -13.19 -31.56
N ALA A 627 -11.36 -12.04 -32.19
CA ALA A 627 -12.33 -11.33 -32.98
C ALA A 627 -11.68 -10.73 -34.24
N ALA A 628 -12.19 -11.07 -35.42
CA ALA A 628 -11.72 -10.47 -36.67
C ALA A 628 -12.25 -9.03 -36.78
N ASP A 629 -11.32 -8.08 -36.87
CA ASP A 629 -11.54 -6.64 -36.97
C ASP A 629 -11.72 -6.21 -38.43
N GLN A 630 -12.84 -5.54 -38.67
CA GLN A 630 -13.28 -5.00 -39.95
C GLN A 630 -13.44 -3.47 -39.91
N THR A 631 -12.96 -2.80 -38.84
CA THR A 631 -13.13 -1.35 -38.62
C THR A 631 -12.13 -0.46 -39.38
N MET A 632 -11.08 -1.05 -39.95
CA MET A 632 -10.08 -0.30 -40.74
C MET A 632 -10.66 0.24 -42.04
N ASP A 633 -10.09 1.34 -42.54
CA ASP A 633 -10.44 1.91 -43.85
C ASP A 633 -10.30 0.88 -44.98
N GLY A 634 -11.30 0.84 -45.87
CA GLY A 634 -11.35 -0.02 -47.06
C GLY A 634 -12.30 -1.21 -46.98
N LEU A 635 -12.51 -1.88 -48.12
CA LEU A 635 -13.37 -3.06 -48.22
C LEU A 635 -12.71 -4.25 -47.52
N ARG A 636 -13.41 -4.91 -46.60
CA ARG A 636 -12.94 -6.18 -46.01
C ARG A 636 -13.96 -7.27 -46.27
N VAL A 637 -13.57 -8.30 -47.01
CA VAL A 637 -14.50 -9.35 -47.45
C VAL A 637 -13.76 -10.67 -47.54
N LEU A 638 -14.38 -11.75 -47.08
CA LEU A 638 -13.92 -13.12 -47.35
C LEU A 638 -14.97 -13.78 -48.24
N GLU A 639 -14.51 -14.53 -49.25
CA GLU A 639 -15.39 -15.05 -50.28
C GLU A 639 -14.95 -16.39 -50.87
N ASN A 640 -15.87 -17.03 -51.58
CA ASN A 640 -15.62 -18.14 -52.48
C ASN A 640 -16.62 -18.13 -53.65
N THR A 641 -16.45 -19.07 -54.59
CA THR A 641 -17.27 -19.21 -55.79
C THR A 641 -18.32 -20.32 -55.69
N THR A 642 -18.70 -20.73 -54.47
CA THR A 642 -19.67 -21.80 -54.23
C THR A 642 -20.89 -21.27 -53.45
N PRO A 643 -21.75 -20.45 -54.08
CA PRO A 643 -23.04 -20.08 -53.50
C PRO A 643 -24.01 -21.28 -53.47
N GLY A 644 -25.03 -21.22 -52.62
CA GLY A 644 -26.08 -22.22 -52.53
C GLY A 644 -27.25 -21.91 -51.59
N LEU A 645 -27.13 -20.93 -50.68
CA LEU A 645 -28.18 -20.59 -49.71
C LEU A 645 -29.46 -20.10 -50.38
N TYR A 646 -29.37 -19.20 -51.37
CA TYR A 646 -30.57 -18.75 -52.07
C TYR A 646 -31.21 -19.89 -52.88
N ALA A 647 -30.37 -20.68 -53.57
CA ALA A 647 -30.80 -21.77 -54.44
C ALA A 647 -31.51 -22.89 -53.67
N ALA A 648 -31.18 -23.09 -52.39
CA ALA A 648 -31.87 -24.02 -51.49
C ALA A 648 -33.35 -23.63 -51.24
N GLY A 649 -33.75 -22.40 -51.56
CA GLY A 649 -35.13 -21.93 -51.37
C GLY A 649 -35.42 -21.47 -49.93
N LYS A 650 -34.60 -21.89 -48.96
CA LYS A 650 -34.72 -21.60 -47.54
C LYS A 650 -33.32 -21.52 -46.93
N ALA A 651 -33.19 -20.81 -45.81
CA ALA A 651 -31.93 -20.74 -45.08
C ALA A 651 -32.13 -20.36 -43.62
N SER A 652 -31.21 -20.77 -42.77
CA SER A 652 -31.01 -20.21 -41.44
C SER A 652 -29.56 -19.75 -41.31
N VAL A 653 -29.33 -18.53 -40.81
CA VAL A 653 -27.99 -17.97 -40.61
C VAL A 653 -27.91 -17.38 -39.22
N PHE A 654 -26.86 -17.72 -38.48
CA PHE A 654 -26.53 -17.14 -37.18
C PHE A 654 -25.10 -16.64 -37.17
N ALA A 655 -24.85 -15.56 -36.44
CA ALA A 655 -23.54 -14.95 -36.35
C ALA A 655 -23.31 -14.31 -34.99
N VAL A 656 -22.04 -14.23 -34.59
CA VAL A 656 -21.58 -13.47 -33.42
C VAL A 656 -20.74 -12.30 -33.87
N LEU A 657 -21.25 -11.09 -33.62
CA LEU A 657 -20.60 -9.86 -34.07
C LEU A 657 -20.94 -8.64 -33.21
N ARG A 658 -20.13 -7.61 -33.39
CA ARG A 658 -20.36 -6.24 -32.95
C ARG A 658 -20.20 -5.35 -34.16
N ALA A 659 -21.22 -4.58 -34.53
CA ALA A 659 -21.16 -3.69 -35.69
C ALA A 659 -21.36 -2.22 -35.30
N THR A 660 -20.48 -1.36 -35.79
CA THR A 660 -20.54 0.10 -35.64
C THR A 660 -20.95 0.80 -36.94
N GLY A 661 -21.00 0.07 -38.06
CA GLY A 661 -21.44 0.57 -39.37
C GLY A 661 -22.04 -0.53 -40.25
N GLY A 662 -22.73 -0.12 -41.31
CA GLY A 662 -23.53 -1.01 -42.15
C GLY A 662 -22.72 -1.89 -43.11
N GLY A 663 -23.31 -3.02 -43.50
CA GLY A 663 -22.74 -3.99 -44.44
C GLY A 663 -23.43 -5.35 -44.34
N ALA A 664 -23.16 -6.28 -45.26
CA ALA A 664 -23.75 -7.61 -45.22
C ALA A 664 -22.93 -8.56 -44.32
N ILE A 665 -23.58 -9.30 -43.42
CA ILE A 665 -22.91 -10.29 -42.56
C ILE A 665 -22.68 -11.56 -43.37
N SER A 666 -23.75 -12.03 -44.00
CA SER A 666 -23.80 -13.21 -44.86
C SER A 666 -24.52 -12.84 -46.15
N MET A 667 -23.87 -13.05 -47.29
CA MET A 667 -24.44 -12.70 -48.58
C MET A 667 -24.03 -13.66 -49.69
N GLU A 668 -24.90 -13.80 -50.68
CA GLU A 668 -24.57 -14.32 -51.99
C GLU A 668 -24.83 -13.26 -53.06
N CYS A 669 -23.95 -13.16 -54.05
CA CYS A 669 -24.02 -12.13 -55.09
C CYS A 669 -23.54 -12.63 -56.46
N GLY A 670 -23.80 -11.84 -57.50
CA GLY A 670 -23.29 -12.09 -58.85
C GLY A 670 -21.76 -11.95 -58.96
N SER A 671 -21.24 -12.20 -60.17
CA SER A 671 -19.80 -12.12 -60.43
C SER A 671 -19.30 -10.71 -60.78
N ALA A 672 -20.21 -9.80 -61.12
CA ALA A 672 -19.95 -8.41 -61.47
C ALA A 672 -21.16 -7.53 -61.13
N GLY A 673 -20.92 -6.27 -60.76
CA GLY A 673 -22.01 -5.31 -60.50
C GLY A 673 -22.61 -5.40 -59.09
N SER A 674 -23.59 -4.53 -58.82
CA SER A 674 -24.24 -4.43 -57.51
C SER A 674 -25.39 -5.42 -57.31
N ASN A 675 -25.80 -6.16 -58.35
CA ASN A 675 -26.96 -7.08 -58.33
C ASN A 675 -26.64 -8.35 -59.13
N PRO A 676 -27.30 -9.49 -58.85
CA PRO A 676 -28.27 -9.72 -57.76
C PRO A 676 -27.59 -9.80 -56.39
N ARG A 677 -28.38 -9.66 -55.32
CA ARG A 677 -27.93 -9.82 -53.93
C ARG A 677 -28.93 -10.63 -53.13
N TYR A 678 -28.44 -11.63 -52.42
CA TYR A 678 -29.16 -12.31 -51.36
C TYR A 678 -28.37 -12.16 -50.07
N ALA A 679 -28.71 -11.15 -49.28
CA ALA A 679 -28.13 -10.87 -47.97
C ALA A 679 -29.24 -10.93 -46.91
N PRO A 680 -29.65 -12.13 -46.46
CA PRO A 680 -30.74 -12.28 -45.51
C PRO A 680 -30.37 -11.74 -44.12
N LEU A 681 -29.08 -11.65 -43.80
CA LEU A 681 -28.56 -11.10 -42.56
C LEU A 681 -27.51 -10.02 -42.84
N ALA A 682 -27.82 -8.78 -42.48
CA ALA A 682 -26.97 -7.60 -42.68
C ALA A 682 -27.14 -6.59 -41.54
N VAL A 683 -26.36 -5.52 -41.59
CA VAL A 683 -26.45 -4.32 -40.73
C VAL A 683 -26.78 -3.12 -41.62
N GLY A 684 -27.75 -2.31 -41.22
CA GLY A 684 -28.25 -1.16 -41.97
C GLY A 684 -27.17 -0.11 -42.27
N SER A 685 -27.27 0.55 -43.43
CA SER A 685 -26.30 1.57 -43.86
C SER A 685 -26.30 2.84 -42.99
N SER A 686 -27.39 3.12 -42.28
CA SER A 686 -27.61 4.32 -41.46
C SER A 686 -27.39 4.09 -39.96
N GLY A 687 -27.11 2.86 -39.52
CA GLY A 687 -27.06 2.52 -38.11
C GLY A 687 -26.67 1.08 -37.88
N ASN A 688 -26.03 0.84 -36.74
CA ASN A 688 -25.65 -0.43 -36.14
C ASN A 688 -26.82 -1.41 -35.86
N THR A 689 -27.86 -1.45 -36.69
CA THR A 689 -29.08 -2.25 -36.48
C THR A 689 -29.22 -3.30 -37.56
N LEU A 690 -29.88 -4.41 -37.26
CA LEU A 690 -30.04 -5.50 -38.22
C LEU A 690 -30.87 -5.07 -39.45
N SER A 691 -30.51 -5.60 -40.61
CA SER A 691 -31.17 -5.36 -41.89
C SER A 691 -31.13 -6.61 -42.77
N ARG A 692 -31.83 -6.54 -43.90
CA ARG A 692 -31.78 -7.56 -44.95
C ARG A 692 -31.84 -6.90 -46.32
N THR A 693 -31.25 -7.53 -47.33
CA THR A 693 -31.24 -7.00 -48.70
C THR A 693 -31.32 -8.15 -49.69
N ILE A 694 -32.43 -8.21 -50.41
CA ILE A 694 -32.70 -9.16 -51.48
C ILE A 694 -33.05 -8.37 -52.74
N THR A 695 -32.18 -8.43 -53.75
CA THR A 695 -32.37 -7.78 -55.05
C THR A 695 -32.10 -8.76 -56.18
N ASN A 696 -32.97 -8.78 -57.19
CA ASN A 696 -32.80 -9.65 -58.37
C ASN A 696 -31.80 -9.06 -59.38
N ASP A 697 -31.57 -9.76 -60.49
CA ASP A 697 -30.64 -9.34 -61.55
C ASP A 697 -30.96 -7.95 -62.13
N ALA A 698 -32.25 -7.62 -62.23
CA ALA A 698 -32.72 -6.32 -62.71
C ALA A 698 -32.58 -5.19 -61.67
N GLY A 699 -32.09 -5.50 -60.47
CA GLY A 699 -32.00 -4.56 -59.35
C GLY A 699 -33.34 -4.24 -58.69
N THR A 700 -34.39 -5.02 -58.95
CA THR A 700 -35.67 -4.87 -58.24
C THR A 700 -35.47 -5.25 -56.78
N ALA A 701 -35.83 -4.33 -55.88
CA ALA A 701 -35.86 -4.58 -54.44
C ALA A 701 -37.00 -5.55 -54.11
N ILE A 702 -36.66 -6.78 -53.77
CA ILE A 702 -37.61 -7.80 -53.29
C ILE A 702 -37.86 -7.59 -51.80
N GLU A 703 -36.79 -7.38 -51.03
CA GLU A 703 -36.88 -7.01 -49.62
C GLU A 703 -35.60 -6.27 -49.20
N THR A 704 -35.73 -5.00 -48.87
CA THR A 704 -34.59 -4.11 -48.54
C THR A 704 -34.94 -3.20 -47.36
N SER A 705 -35.23 -3.80 -46.22
CA SER A 705 -35.59 -3.06 -45.00
C SER A 705 -34.67 -3.37 -43.82
N ASN A 706 -34.57 -2.38 -42.93
CA ASN A 706 -33.99 -2.57 -41.59
C ASN A 706 -35.05 -3.19 -40.65
N THR A 707 -34.64 -3.85 -39.57
CA THR A 707 -35.55 -4.47 -38.60
C THR A 707 -36.40 -3.47 -37.82
N SER A 708 -37.69 -3.73 -37.66
CA SER A 708 -38.54 -2.95 -36.74
C SER A 708 -39.04 -3.83 -35.59
N PRO A 709 -38.71 -3.52 -34.32
CA PRO A 709 -37.96 -2.37 -33.84
C PRO A 709 -36.46 -2.42 -34.22
N GLN A 710 -35.86 -1.22 -34.30
CA GLN A 710 -34.43 -1.05 -34.54
C GLN A 710 -33.69 -1.28 -33.21
N VAL A 711 -33.01 -2.42 -33.08
CA VAL A 711 -32.15 -2.74 -31.93
C VAL A 711 -30.71 -2.69 -32.39
N ALA A 712 -29.87 -1.97 -31.65
CA ALA A 712 -28.46 -1.79 -32.00
C ALA A 712 -27.62 -3.03 -31.65
N VAL A 713 -26.55 -3.24 -32.40
CA VAL A 713 -25.54 -4.30 -32.22
C VAL A 713 -24.12 -3.74 -32.06
N ASN A 714 -23.99 -2.50 -31.58
CA ASN A 714 -22.71 -1.80 -31.44
C ASN A 714 -22.03 -1.92 -30.06
N ALA A 715 -22.68 -2.56 -29.08
CA ALA A 715 -22.23 -2.60 -27.70
C ALA A 715 -21.95 -4.05 -27.25
N GLY A 716 -20.68 -4.43 -27.16
CA GLY A 716 -20.30 -5.82 -26.87
C GLY A 716 -20.63 -6.78 -28.02
N TYR A 717 -20.48 -8.08 -27.78
CA TYR A 717 -20.90 -9.11 -28.74
C TYR A 717 -22.40 -9.38 -28.66
N HIS A 718 -23.03 -9.47 -29.83
CA HIS A 718 -24.41 -9.89 -29.99
C HIS A 718 -24.47 -11.21 -30.74
N THR A 719 -25.40 -12.06 -30.34
CA THR A 719 -25.79 -13.22 -31.14
C THR A 719 -26.94 -12.81 -32.03
N VAL A 720 -26.77 -12.87 -33.34
CA VAL A 720 -27.79 -12.43 -34.30
C VAL A 720 -28.11 -13.53 -35.29
N GLY A 721 -29.32 -13.52 -35.85
CA GLY A 721 -29.70 -14.52 -36.83
C GLY A 721 -30.89 -14.15 -37.69
N VAL A 722 -31.11 -14.96 -38.72
CA VAL A 722 -32.27 -14.90 -39.62
C VAL A 722 -32.71 -16.30 -40.01
N ILE A 723 -34.02 -16.49 -40.11
CA ILE A 723 -34.65 -17.70 -40.65
C ILE A 723 -35.45 -17.28 -41.88
N ASP A 724 -34.99 -17.69 -43.05
CA ASP A 724 -35.67 -17.52 -44.34
C ASP A 724 -36.43 -18.79 -44.70
N SER A 725 -37.77 -18.72 -44.67
CA SER A 725 -38.64 -19.82 -45.10
C SER A 725 -38.87 -19.91 -46.61
N GLY A 726 -38.25 -19.01 -47.39
CA GLY A 726 -38.51 -18.81 -48.82
C GLY A 726 -39.67 -17.85 -49.10
N SER A 727 -40.43 -17.49 -48.07
CA SER A 727 -41.60 -16.60 -48.13
C SER A 727 -41.70 -15.65 -46.93
N SER A 728 -40.87 -15.84 -45.90
CA SER A 728 -40.81 -15.01 -44.71
C SER A 728 -39.41 -15.03 -44.11
N LEU A 729 -39.00 -13.90 -43.53
CA LEU A 729 -37.74 -13.71 -42.82
C LEU A 729 -38.05 -13.45 -41.34
N VAL A 730 -37.54 -14.30 -40.45
CA VAL A 730 -37.61 -14.11 -39.00
C VAL A 730 -36.24 -13.65 -38.50
N MET A 731 -36.15 -12.39 -38.10
CA MET A 731 -34.92 -11.76 -37.62
C MET A 731 -34.78 -12.00 -36.12
N ARG A 732 -33.56 -12.30 -35.68
CA ARG A 732 -33.26 -12.65 -34.29
C ARG A 732 -32.05 -11.90 -33.77
N GLN A 733 -32.11 -11.53 -32.50
CA GLN A 733 -31.04 -10.90 -31.76
C GLN A 733 -31.12 -11.34 -30.30
N ASP A 734 -30.00 -11.79 -29.75
CA ASP A 734 -29.79 -12.14 -28.34
C ASP A 734 -30.89 -13.06 -27.78
N GLY A 735 -31.23 -14.12 -28.53
CA GLY A 735 -32.24 -15.11 -28.16
C GLY A 735 -33.69 -14.69 -28.41
N SER A 736 -33.93 -13.47 -28.88
CA SER A 736 -35.26 -12.91 -29.11
C SER A 736 -35.56 -12.69 -30.59
N THR A 737 -36.82 -12.88 -30.99
CA THR A 737 -37.29 -12.48 -32.33
C THR A 737 -37.49 -10.96 -32.36
N THR A 738 -36.84 -10.28 -33.28
CA THR A 738 -37.00 -8.83 -33.47
C THR A 738 -38.11 -8.51 -34.46
N GLU A 739 -38.18 -9.23 -35.59
CA GLU A 739 -39.22 -9.03 -36.61
C GLU A 739 -39.52 -10.33 -37.37
N THR A 740 -40.76 -10.47 -37.86
CA THR A 740 -41.12 -11.43 -38.91
C THR A 740 -41.68 -10.68 -40.11
N LYS A 741 -41.11 -10.92 -41.29
CA LYS A 741 -41.42 -10.18 -42.51
C LYS A 741 -41.69 -11.11 -43.69
N ALA A 742 -42.91 -11.08 -44.20
CA ALA A 742 -43.27 -11.78 -45.42
C ALA A 742 -42.67 -11.10 -46.66
N TYR A 743 -42.25 -11.88 -47.64
CA TYR A 743 -41.78 -11.42 -48.95
C TYR A 743 -42.06 -12.47 -50.03
N THR A 744 -42.00 -12.05 -51.30
CA THR A 744 -42.22 -12.95 -52.44
C THR A 744 -41.00 -12.96 -53.34
N ARG A 745 -40.37 -14.14 -53.50
CA ARG A 745 -39.28 -14.34 -54.47
C ARG A 745 -39.80 -14.10 -55.89
N SER A 746 -39.11 -13.28 -56.66
CA SER A 746 -39.50 -12.94 -58.04
C SER A 746 -38.30 -12.51 -58.90
N GLY A 747 -38.42 -12.68 -60.22
CA GLY A 747 -37.35 -12.36 -61.16
C GLY A 747 -36.25 -13.43 -61.21
N VAL A 748 -35.20 -13.14 -61.98
CA VAL A 748 -34.03 -14.02 -62.18
C VAL A 748 -32.95 -13.67 -61.15
N PHE A 749 -32.27 -14.70 -60.64
CA PHE A 749 -31.15 -14.58 -59.70
C PHE A 749 -29.93 -15.34 -60.23
N THR A 750 -28.99 -14.61 -60.80
CA THR A 750 -27.69 -15.12 -61.27
C THR A 750 -26.62 -14.93 -60.20
N ILE A 751 -26.59 -15.84 -59.22
CA ILE A 751 -25.64 -15.82 -58.11
C ILE A 751 -24.39 -16.64 -58.48
N ALA A 752 -23.21 -16.09 -58.18
CA ALA A 752 -21.91 -16.73 -58.50
C ALA A 752 -20.94 -16.81 -57.32
N ARG A 753 -21.17 -16.04 -56.24
CA ARG A 753 -20.25 -15.97 -55.11
C ARG A 753 -20.96 -15.96 -53.77
N LYS A 754 -20.28 -16.54 -52.79
CA LYS A 754 -20.59 -16.42 -51.37
C LYS A 754 -19.61 -15.43 -50.75
N CYS A 755 -20.12 -14.45 -50.01
CA CYS A 755 -19.35 -13.43 -49.32
C CYS A 755 -19.80 -13.31 -47.86
N ILE A 756 -18.84 -12.98 -46.99
CA ILE A 756 -19.12 -12.53 -45.63
C ILE A 756 -18.48 -11.16 -45.39
N PHE A 757 -19.16 -10.34 -44.57
CA PHE A 757 -18.72 -9.01 -44.15
C PHE A 757 -18.50 -7.97 -45.27
N GLY A 758 -18.93 -8.26 -46.50
CA GLY A 758 -18.79 -7.37 -47.65
C GLY A 758 -19.34 -8.00 -48.93
N GLN A 759 -19.18 -7.28 -50.05
CA GLN A 759 -19.58 -7.74 -51.39
C GLN A 759 -18.36 -7.93 -52.29
N HIS A 760 -18.44 -8.88 -53.21
CA HIS A 760 -17.58 -8.94 -54.38
C HIS A 760 -17.94 -7.84 -55.39
N ASN A 761 -17.39 -6.61 -55.27
CA ASN A 761 -17.34 -5.64 -56.38
C ASN A 761 -16.39 -4.45 -56.11
N GLY A 762 -15.70 -3.95 -57.13
CA GLY A 762 -14.47 -3.16 -57.03
C GLY A 762 -14.47 -1.71 -56.51
N ALA A 763 -15.49 -1.17 -55.80
CA ALA A 763 -15.37 0.15 -55.14
C ALA A 763 -16.56 0.62 -54.26
N THR A 764 -17.76 0.01 -54.34
CA THR A 764 -19.01 0.74 -53.99
C THR A 764 -19.73 0.31 -52.72
N PHE A 765 -19.23 -0.65 -51.95
CA PHE A 765 -19.81 -1.01 -50.65
C PHE A 765 -18.76 -1.09 -49.54
N ALA A 766 -19.05 -0.44 -48.42
CA ALA A 766 -18.29 -0.59 -47.18
C ALA A 766 -18.50 -2.02 -46.66
N GLY A 767 -17.42 -2.68 -46.23
CA GLY A 767 -17.55 -3.85 -45.37
C GLY A 767 -18.25 -3.46 -44.08
N ILE A 768 -18.76 -4.45 -43.33
CA ILE A 768 -19.27 -4.18 -41.99
C ILE A 768 -18.15 -3.56 -41.18
N GLN A 769 -18.36 -2.37 -40.66
CA GLN A 769 -17.43 -1.81 -39.66
C GLN A 769 -17.76 -2.46 -38.33
N GLY A 770 -16.83 -3.24 -37.79
CA GLY A 770 -17.07 -3.99 -36.58
C GLY A 770 -16.11 -5.14 -36.36
N HIS A 771 -16.52 -6.05 -35.48
CA HIS A 771 -15.79 -7.25 -35.11
C HIS A 771 -16.70 -8.46 -35.26
N TRP A 772 -16.16 -9.60 -35.67
CA TRP A 772 -16.92 -10.85 -35.75
C TRP A 772 -16.10 -12.04 -35.27
N SER A 773 -16.78 -13.08 -34.80
CA SER A 773 -16.13 -14.29 -34.28
C SER A 773 -16.58 -15.56 -34.99
N GLU A 774 -17.87 -15.68 -35.30
CA GLU A 774 -18.48 -16.94 -35.70
C GLU A 774 -19.66 -16.71 -36.64
N ILE A 775 -19.79 -17.54 -37.67
CA ILE A 775 -20.98 -17.63 -38.53
C ILE A 775 -21.29 -19.11 -38.77
N VAL A 776 -22.56 -19.47 -38.60
CA VAL A 776 -23.09 -20.79 -38.95
C VAL A 776 -24.30 -20.63 -39.88
N GLU A 777 -24.29 -21.39 -40.97
CA GLU A 777 -25.25 -21.25 -42.07
C GLU A 777 -25.85 -22.60 -42.43
N PHE A 778 -27.14 -22.62 -42.73
CA PHE A 778 -27.91 -23.81 -43.03
C PHE A 778 -28.79 -23.58 -44.25
N THR A 779 -28.99 -24.62 -45.08
CA THR A 779 -29.84 -24.60 -46.28
C THR A 779 -31.31 -24.96 -46.00
N ASP A 780 -31.73 -24.93 -44.74
CA ASP A 780 -33.11 -25.20 -44.34
C ASP A 780 -33.52 -24.32 -43.15
N THR A 781 -34.82 -24.24 -42.90
CA THR A 781 -35.38 -23.61 -41.70
C THR A 781 -35.19 -24.52 -40.49
N LEU A 782 -34.46 -24.04 -39.49
CA LEU A 782 -34.23 -24.78 -38.25
C LEU A 782 -35.42 -24.74 -37.29
N SER A 783 -35.57 -25.82 -36.50
CA SER A 783 -36.55 -25.93 -35.42
C SER A 783 -36.25 -24.97 -34.27
N ASP A 784 -37.24 -24.57 -33.47
CA ASP A 784 -37.05 -23.71 -32.30
C ASP A 784 -36.01 -24.26 -31.33
N ALA A 785 -35.98 -25.58 -31.13
CA ALA A 785 -35.02 -26.25 -30.27
C ALA A 785 -33.58 -26.08 -30.78
N ASP A 786 -33.33 -26.33 -32.07
CA ASP A 786 -32.00 -26.17 -32.66
C ASP A 786 -31.55 -24.71 -32.66
N ARG A 787 -32.46 -23.77 -32.96
CA ARG A 787 -32.18 -22.32 -32.93
C ARG A 787 -31.77 -21.86 -31.54
N ASN A 788 -32.52 -22.25 -30.51
CA ASN A 788 -32.21 -21.91 -29.12
C ASN A 788 -30.89 -22.54 -28.66
N ALA A 789 -30.59 -23.77 -29.10
CA ALA A 789 -29.32 -24.42 -28.79
C ALA A 789 -28.10 -23.68 -29.39
N ILE A 790 -28.20 -23.23 -30.65
CA ILE A 790 -27.17 -22.40 -31.31
C ILE A 790 -26.94 -21.12 -30.52
N GLU A 791 -28.01 -20.38 -30.24
CA GLU A 791 -27.92 -19.07 -29.59
C GLU A 791 -27.40 -19.19 -28.16
N ALA A 792 -27.85 -20.19 -27.39
CA ALA A 792 -27.34 -20.44 -26.04
C ALA A 792 -25.87 -20.84 -26.03
N ASN A 793 -25.43 -21.68 -26.98
CA ASN A 793 -24.03 -22.10 -27.08
C ASN A 793 -23.11 -20.93 -27.49
N MET A 794 -23.54 -20.09 -28.43
CA MET A 794 -22.85 -18.86 -28.78
C MET A 794 -22.78 -17.89 -27.59
N ALA A 795 -23.91 -17.64 -26.93
CA ALA A 795 -23.97 -16.77 -25.77
C ALA A 795 -23.03 -17.25 -24.66
N ALA A 796 -23.07 -18.54 -24.28
CA ALA A 796 -22.23 -19.10 -23.23
C ALA A 796 -20.71 -18.95 -23.46
N TRP A 797 -20.27 -18.85 -24.71
CA TRP A 797 -18.86 -18.65 -25.05
C TRP A 797 -18.46 -17.16 -25.19
N TYR A 798 -19.36 -16.33 -25.70
CA TYR A 798 -19.07 -14.93 -26.08
C TYR A 798 -19.68 -13.86 -25.14
N SER A 799 -20.57 -14.22 -24.21
CA SER A 799 -21.14 -13.30 -23.21
C SER A 799 -20.17 -13.09 -22.04
N THR A 800 -19.26 -12.12 -22.22
CA THR A 800 -18.40 -11.43 -21.22
C THR A 800 -17.61 -12.26 -20.20
N ASP A 801 -16.29 -12.05 -20.16
CA ASP A 801 -15.56 -12.01 -18.90
C ASP A 801 -16.07 -10.80 -18.09
N ASN A 802 -16.47 -11.02 -16.84
CA ASN A 802 -16.62 -9.94 -15.84
C ASN A 802 -15.28 -9.74 -15.14
#